data_AF-A0A7J5WTG4-F1
#
_entry.id   AF-A0A7J5WTG4-F1
#
_cell.length_a   1.000
_cell.length_b   1.000
_cell.length_c   1.000
_cell.angle_alpha   90.00
_cell.angle_beta   90.00
_cell.angle_gamma   90.00
#
_symmetry.space_group_name_H-M   'P 1'
#
loop_
_entity.id
_entity.type
_entity.pdbx_description
1 polymer ?
#
loop_
_entity_poly.entity_id
_entity_poly.type
_entity_poly.pdbx_seq_one_letter_code
_entity_poly.pdbx_strand_id
1 'polypeptide(L)'
;MATDTPLAPVDPSSPDEHPEAPRRTPTAADRRSLVLLDKIRRPTGFGRNAPHIAGTVVGVLATIALLSSLLPALRHLIHDPRRYVDDYIITLPDTSFAWAFVLALIAVALSARKRIAWWISVIYLVLFMVGNVLYLIPALEDDLDVTAWDRTNIYIGLVIDLAALVFLVATYRQFHTRVRRGAIPAAIATLIVGLGIATLLGWALVWAFPHTLTRGDRLPYAFNRVVAFSAIDQDASFDGRHTHVFVNGLLGLFGALALIAAAIVLFRSQRLRWLMTAEDEALIRALITRFNDDDSLAYFSTRRDKAVVFSSDGRAAITYRVEMGVGIAGGDPIGDPDSWPDAIAEFLTLCEKYGWHPASIGSSTRGAAAYDAAGFMSLTIGDEAILHTREFSLSGPTMKAVRQAVTRTRRAGVTVRIRRHGEISTSSIGGRPSEMEKVVARADDWRDTDEERGFAMALSRIGDRADDNCLLVEAVVGEGTADEEVVGMLSFVPWGRRGVSLDLMRRDRQGPNGVVETMVAELCRNSEQLGITEVSLNFAAFRAFFEQGPQIGAGPIMRMGYSVLMFGSRFFQMESLYKSNAKYLPDWESRYLCFEDNRILPRVGLAAILAEGFITLPKFGRAKHYTEGEPSIPAGVDAPALIAELEAEAATPEGAVVHRPEQVRVRLDKMDRLVERGFDPYPPADQPTHTVAQARTEPAGSVVTIAGRVTRLRDFGKVVFADIHDWSGEVQVLVEDSRVIPGTPDFGTDVDLGDLIQARGVVGTSRSGELSILIDAWRINGKCLRPLPDKWAGLTDPEARVRQRYVDLAINEESRKNLAIRSLVVKSMRDFLAARGFLEVETPMLQQIHGGANATPFQTHINAYNLDLYLRIAPELYLKRLCVGGVEKVFEIGRNFRNEGVDFSHNPEFTSLEAYEAHSDYLKMLDLTREMIQNAATAAYGEPVIIRTDADGNEVRVDISGEWPVKTVHGVVSEGAGEEITPETPVETLRAVCHRLDINYRPDWDAGQIVLELYEHLGEDRTTFPTFYTDFPTSTSPLTRAHRSKPGVAERWDLVAWGVELGTAYTELTDPVEQRKRLTEQSILAAGGDPEAMELDEDFLQALEYAMPPTGGLGVGVDRVVMLITGQSIRESLAFPLAKPQDT
;
A
#
# COMPACT_ATOMS: atom_id res chain seq x y z
N MET A 1 32.99 -11.01 32.99
CA MET A 1 31.69 -10.94 33.67
C MET A 1 30.74 -10.16 32.77
N ALA A 2 30.21 -10.84 31.77
CA ALA A 2 29.23 -10.35 30.82
C ALA A 2 28.27 -11.52 30.60
N THR A 3 26.98 -11.25 30.73
CA THR A 3 25.92 -12.24 30.88
C THR A 3 25.50 -12.83 29.54
N ASP A 4 25.68 -14.15 29.39
CA ASP A 4 25.11 -14.98 28.34
C ASP A 4 23.57 -14.98 28.40
N THR A 5 22.92 -14.81 27.26
CA THR A 5 21.53 -15.26 27.05
C THR A 5 21.45 -15.94 25.68
N PRO A 6 21.05 -17.22 25.57
CA PRO A 6 20.97 -17.91 24.29
C PRO A 6 19.65 -17.59 23.57
N LEU A 7 19.74 -17.33 22.26
CA LEU A 7 18.61 -17.18 21.35
C LEU A 7 17.92 -18.54 21.14
N ALA A 8 16.59 -18.55 21.23
CA ALA A 8 15.74 -19.72 21.00
C ALA A 8 15.50 -19.97 19.49
N PRO A 9 15.24 -21.22 19.06
CA PRO A 9 15.00 -21.56 17.66
C PRO A 9 13.63 -21.07 17.17
N VAL A 10 13.58 -20.56 15.94
CA VAL A 10 12.38 -20.05 15.26
C VAL A 10 11.51 -21.23 14.79
N ASP A 11 10.24 -21.22 15.19
CA ASP A 11 9.18 -22.18 14.82
C ASP A 11 8.57 -21.78 13.45
N PRO A 12 8.52 -22.66 12.42
CA PRO A 12 8.02 -22.30 11.09
C PRO A 12 6.48 -22.29 10.95
N SER A 13 5.72 -22.00 12.01
CA SER A 13 4.25 -22.10 12.01
C SER A 13 3.46 -20.83 12.42
N SER A 14 4.03 -19.63 12.26
CA SER A 14 3.29 -18.37 12.44
C SER A 14 2.66 -17.86 11.13
N PRO A 15 1.36 -17.53 11.09
CA PRO A 15 0.73 -16.90 9.92
C PRO A 15 1.25 -15.47 9.72
N ASP A 16 1.41 -15.08 8.45
CA ASP A 16 1.89 -13.77 7.99
C ASP A 16 1.47 -12.58 8.88
N GLU A 17 2.43 -12.04 9.65
CA GLU A 17 2.29 -10.72 10.26
C GLU A 17 2.51 -9.67 9.17
N HIS A 18 1.40 -9.15 8.63
CA HIS A 18 1.40 -7.87 7.91
C HIS A 18 2.04 -6.79 8.81
N PRO A 19 2.77 -5.82 8.23
CA PRO A 19 3.45 -4.79 9.01
C PRO A 19 2.45 -4.02 9.89
N GLU A 20 2.55 -4.16 11.22
CA GLU A 20 1.79 -3.34 12.17
C GLU A 20 2.12 -1.87 11.92
N ALA A 21 1.11 -1.07 11.56
CA ALA A 21 1.26 0.37 11.41
C ALA A 21 1.78 1.01 12.72
N PRO A 22 2.65 2.04 12.65
CA PRO A 22 3.24 2.66 13.85
C PRO A 22 2.15 3.21 14.77
N ARG A 23 2.09 2.69 16.01
CA ARG A 23 1.07 3.09 17.01
C ARG A 23 1.26 4.56 17.42
N ARG A 24 0.42 5.44 16.90
CA ARG A 24 0.33 6.87 17.27
C ARG A 24 -0.07 7.02 18.74
N THR A 25 0.45 8.05 19.42
CA THR A 25 0.03 8.38 20.80
C THR A 25 -1.39 8.99 20.78
N PRO A 26 -2.33 8.56 21.65
CA PRO A 26 -3.71 9.04 21.64
C PRO A 26 -3.84 10.55 21.91
N THR A 27 -4.46 11.27 20.97
CA THR A 27 -4.74 12.71 21.04
C THR A 27 -5.86 13.03 22.05
N ALA A 28 -6.09 14.31 22.34
CA ALA A 28 -7.21 14.74 23.17
C ALA A 28 -8.57 14.38 22.54
N ALA A 29 -8.66 14.46 21.22
CA ALA A 29 -9.84 14.05 20.46
C ALA A 29 -10.05 12.52 20.53
N ASP A 30 -8.98 11.71 20.47
CA ASP A 30 -9.09 10.25 20.65
C ASP A 30 -9.64 9.89 22.03
N ARG A 31 -9.16 10.56 23.09
CA ARG A 31 -9.69 10.37 24.45
C ARG A 31 -11.16 10.77 24.53
N ARG A 32 -11.56 11.87 23.87
CA ARG A 32 -12.97 12.28 23.78
C ARG A 32 -13.80 11.22 23.05
N SER A 33 -13.31 10.71 21.92
CA SER A 33 -13.95 9.64 21.13
C SER A 33 -14.12 8.36 21.95
N LEU A 34 -13.10 7.93 22.68
CA LEU A 34 -13.17 6.77 23.58
C LEU A 34 -14.24 6.95 24.66
N VAL A 35 -14.32 8.13 25.27
CA VAL A 35 -15.37 8.46 26.27
C VAL A 35 -16.75 8.48 25.62
N LEU A 36 -16.89 9.02 24.41
CA LEU A 36 -18.16 9.05 23.68
C LEU A 36 -18.62 7.64 23.30
N LEU A 37 -17.73 6.81 22.74
CA LEU A 37 -18.02 5.41 22.42
C LEU A 37 -18.34 4.59 23.67
N ASP A 38 -17.62 4.78 24.77
CA ASP A 38 -17.94 4.09 26.03
C ASP A 38 -19.32 4.51 26.56
N LYS A 39 -19.70 5.78 26.44
CA LYS A 39 -21.07 6.22 26.79
C LYS A 39 -22.14 5.59 25.88
N ILE A 40 -21.88 5.45 24.58
CA ILE A 40 -22.81 4.82 23.63
C ILE A 40 -22.93 3.32 23.94
N ARG A 41 -21.80 2.62 24.14
CA ARG A 41 -21.72 1.19 24.48
C ARG A 41 -22.31 0.86 25.86
N ARG A 42 -21.91 1.64 26.87
CA ARG A 42 -22.11 1.41 28.31
C ARG A 42 -22.59 2.69 28.99
N PRO A 43 -23.88 3.01 28.89
CA PRO A 43 -24.44 4.16 29.56
C PRO A 43 -24.20 4.08 31.08
N THR A 44 -23.52 5.08 31.64
CA THR A 44 -23.14 5.15 33.06
C THR A 44 -24.13 5.96 33.90
N GLY A 45 -24.17 5.72 35.21
CA GLY A 45 -24.95 6.52 36.18
C GLY A 45 -26.16 5.79 36.80
N PHE A 46 -26.78 6.45 37.79
CA PHE A 46 -27.98 5.96 38.47
C PHE A 46 -29.10 5.71 37.45
N GLY A 47 -29.72 4.53 37.50
CA GLY A 47 -30.77 4.14 36.57
C GLY A 47 -30.32 3.79 35.15
N ARG A 48 -29.05 3.43 34.91
CA ARG A 48 -28.54 3.07 33.55
C ARG A 48 -29.39 2.06 32.76
N ASN A 49 -29.98 1.09 33.47
CA ASN A 49 -30.85 0.06 32.89
C ASN A 49 -32.32 0.51 32.81
N ALA A 50 -32.68 1.67 33.35
CA ALA A 50 -34.07 2.14 33.41
C ALA A 50 -34.75 2.24 32.03
N PRO A 51 -34.09 2.71 30.95
CA PRO A 51 -34.67 2.67 29.61
C PRO A 51 -34.98 1.24 29.14
N HIS A 52 -34.09 0.28 29.41
CA HIS A 52 -34.30 -1.12 29.08
C HIS A 52 -35.36 -1.77 29.97
N ILE A 53 -35.37 -1.49 31.28
CA ILE A 53 -36.36 -2.02 32.24
C ILE A 53 -37.74 -1.48 31.89
N ALA A 54 -37.90 -0.16 31.74
CA ALA A 54 -39.17 0.45 31.35
C ALA A 54 -39.63 -0.06 29.99
N GLY A 55 -38.73 -0.15 29.01
CA GLY A 55 -39.02 -0.73 27.70
C GLY A 55 -39.43 -2.20 27.78
N THR A 56 -38.78 -3.01 28.61
CA THR A 56 -39.10 -4.43 28.80
C THR A 56 -40.46 -4.60 29.48
N VAL A 57 -40.74 -3.84 30.54
CA VAL A 57 -42.03 -3.90 31.25
C VAL A 57 -43.17 -3.54 30.30
N VAL A 58 -43.05 -2.42 29.57
CA VAL A 58 -44.06 -2.02 28.58
C VAL A 58 -44.12 -3.03 27.43
N GLY A 59 -43.00 -3.63 27.02
CA GLY A 59 -42.94 -4.65 25.97
C GLY A 59 -43.61 -5.97 26.36
N VAL A 60 -43.49 -6.37 27.63
CA VAL A 60 -44.22 -7.51 28.19
C VAL A 60 -45.71 -7.22 28.20
N LEU A 61 -46.14 -6.04 28.65
CA LEU A 61 -47.54 -5.61 28.60
C LEU A 61 -48.08 -5.59 27.16
N ALA A 62 -47.29 -5.08 26.21
CA ALA A 62 -47.62 -5.08 24.78
C ALA A 62 -47.80 -6.50 24.24
N THR A 63 -46.91 -7.42 24.63
CA THR A 63 -46.95 -8.83 24.23
C THR A 63 -48.17 -9.53 24.82
N ILE A 64 -48.46 -9.31 26.10
CA ILE A 64 -49.65 -9.83 26.77
C ILE A 64 -50.91 -9.30 26.09
N ALA A 65 -50.98 -7.99 25.79
CA ALA A 65 -52.11 -7.38 25.08
C ALA A 65 -52.30 -7.97 23.67
N LEU A 66 -51.21 -8.16 22.92
CA LEU A 66 -51.23 -8.72 21.58
C LEU A 66 -51.67 -10.18 21.58
N LEU A 67 -51.07 -11.01 22.43
CA LEU A 67 -51.39 -12.43 22.53
C LEU A 67 -52.82 -12.64 23.06
N SER A 68 -53.29 -11.82 24.00
CA SER A 68 -54.67 -11.86 24.49
C SER A 68 -55.69 -11.44 23.43
N SER A 69 -55.29 -10.56 22.51
CA SER A 69 -56.10 -10.17 21.37
C SER A 69 -56.15 -11.28 20.31
N LEU A 70 -55.05 -12.01 20.08
CA LEU A 70 -54.95 -13.09 19.08
C LEU A 70 -55.50 -14.45 19.55
N LEU A 71 -55.37 -14.77 20.84
CA LEU A 71 -55.63 -16.10 21.39
C LEU A 71 -56.77 -16.04 22.43
N PRO A 72 -58.01 -16.43 22.06
CA PRO A 72 -59.14 -16.47 22.99
C PRO A 72 -58.90 -17.35 24.22
N ALA A 73 -58.16 -18.45 24.06
CA ALA A 73 -57.80 -19.35 25.16
C ALA A 73 -56.87 -18.68 26.19
N LEU A 74 -55.89 -17.90 25.72
CA LEU A 74 -55.01 -17.14 26.61
C LEU A 74 -55.80 -16.03 27.31
N ARG A 75 -56.67 -15.32 26.59
CA ARG A 75 -57.56 -14.28 27.16
C ARG A 75 -58.41 -14.81 28.30
N HIS A 76 -58.94 -16.03 28.16
CA HIS A 76 -59.73 -16.66 29.21
C HIS A 76 -58.85 -17.06 30.41
N LEU A 77 -57.65 -17.59 30.17
CA LEU A 77 -56.72 -18.00 31.22
C LEU A 77 -56.22 -16.82 32.07
N ILE A 78 -56.01 -15.65 31.46
CA ILE A 78 -55.48 -14.46 32.15
C ILE A 78 -56.57 -13.42 32.47
N HIS A 79 -57.86 -13.77 32.36
CA HIS A 79 -58.96 -12.81 32.45
C HIS A 79 -58.89 -11.96 33.72
N ASP A 80 -58.87 -12.60 34.89
CA ASP A 80 -58.84 -11.93 36.20
C ASP A 80 -57.56 -11.12 36.45
N PRO A 81 -56.33 -11.65 36.26
CA PRO A 81 -55.12 -10.87 36.48
C PRO A 81 -54.94 -9.74 35.47
N ARG A 82 -55.36 -9.90 34.21
CA ARG A 82 -55.31 -8.83 33.22
C ARG A 82 -56.31 -7.73 33.55
N ARG A 83 -57.53 -8.09 33.94
CA ARG A 83 -58.56 -7.13 34.36
C ARG A 83 -58.09 -6.31 35.55
N TYR A 84 -57.44 -6.94 36.54
CA TYR A 84 -56.84 -6.22 37.65
C TYR A 84 -55.79 -5.18 37.19
N VAL A 85 -54.95 -5.53 36.22
CA VAL A 85 -53.97 -4.59 35.65
C VAL A 85 -54.67 -3.45 34.89
N ASP A 86 -55.67 -3.79 34.07
CA ASP A 86 -56.47 -2.84 33.26
C ASP A 86 -57.22 -1.82 34.13
N ASP A 87 -57.86 -2.29 35.20
CA ASP A 87 -58.71 -1.49 36.07
C ASP A 87 -57.91 -0.63 37.06
N TYR A 88 -56.73 -1.08 37.53
CA TYR A 88 -56.03 -0.40 38.64
C TYR A 88 -54.59 0.05 38.38
N ILE A 89 -53.89 -0.43 37.34
CA ILE A 89 -52.45 -0.14 37.12
C ILE A 89 -52.18 0.56 35.78
N ILE A 90 -52.63 -0.02 34.67
CA ILE A 90 -52.43 0.54 33.33
C ILE A 90 -53.47 -0.07 32.41
N THR A 91 -54.10 0.76 31.56
CA THR A 91 -55.11 0.26 30.63
C THR A 91 -54.50 -0.85 29.76
N LEU A 92 -55.11 -2.02 29.80
CA LEU A 92 -54.72 -3.24 29.13
C LEU A 92 -55.98 -3.95 28.57
N PRO A 93 -56.74 -3.32 27.66
CA PRO A 93 -58.08 -3.75 27.23
C PRO A 93 -58.11 -5.15 26.60
N ASP A 94 -59.26 -5.83 26.75
CA ASP A 94 -59.49 -7.23 26.35
C ASP A 94 -59.21 -7.53 24.86
N THR A 95 -59.53 -6.57 23.98
CA THR A 95 -59.42 -6.72 22.52
C THR A 95 -59.01 -5.42 21.84
N SER A 96 -57.73 -5.05 21.90
CA SER A 96 -57.22 -3.88 21.18
C SER A 96 -55.83 -4.12 20.59
N PHE A 97 -55.81 -4.50 19.31
CA PHE A 97 -54.59 -4.54 18.49
C PHE A 97 -53.91 -3.18 18.41
N ALA A 98 -54.71 -2.10 18.37
CA ALA A 98 -54.23 -0.72 18.41
C ALA A 98 -53.36 -0.48 19.64
N TRP A 99 -53.91 -0.81 20.82
CA TRP A 99 -53.26 -0.53 22.09
C TRP A 99 -52.03 -1.41 22.32
N ALA A 100 -52.10 -2.70 21.96
CA ALA A 100 -50.94 -3.59 21.99
C ALA A 100 -49.76 -3.04 21.15
N PHE A 101 -50.06 -2.47 19.99
CA PHE A 101 -49.04 -1.86 19.13
C PHE A 101 -48.52 -0.51 19.68
N VAL A 102 -49.40 0.31 20.29
CA VAL A 102 -48.98 1.55 20.99
C VAL A 102 -47.94 1.21 22.05
N LEU A 103 -48.25 0.22 22.90
CA LEU A 103 -47.36 -0.24 23.96
C LEU A 103 -46.06 -0.79 23.35
N ALA A 104 -46.12 -1.59 22.28
CA ALA A 104 -44.91 -2.11 21.62
C ALA A 104 -44.01 -0.99 21.08
N LEU A 105 -44.58 0.07 20.50
CA LEU A 105 -43.81 1.22 20.03
C LEU A 105 -43.22 2.05 21.17
N ILE A 106 -43.99 2.27 22.24
CA ILE A 106 -43.48 2.94 23.44
C ILE A 106 -42.35 2.11 24.05
N ALA A 107 -42.48 0.78 24.12
CA ALA A 107 -41.46 -0.14 24.61
C ALA A 107 -40.15 -0.03 23.80
N VAL A 108 -40.23 -0.06 22.47
CA VAL A 108 -39.08 0.10 21.58
C VAL A 108 -38.46 1.51 21.74
N ALA A 109 -39.29 2.54 21.84
CA ALA A 109 -38.82 3.92 21.96
C ALA A 109 -38.19 4.24 23.33
N LEU A 110 -38.73 3.68 24.41
CA LEU A 110 -38.14 3.72 25.75
C LEU A 110 -36.80 2.98 25.78
N SER A 111 -36.73 1.78 25.18
CA SER A 111 -35.48 1.02 25.05
C SER A 111 -34.43 1.79 24.24
N ALA A 112 -34.85 2.53 23.23
CA ALA A 112 -34.02 3.44 22.43
C ALA A 112 -33.77 4.82 23.09
N ARG A 113 -34.05 4.96 24.40
CA ARG A 113 -33.77 6.16 25.22
C ARG A 113 -34.48 7.43 24.76
N LYS A 114 -35.56 7.32 23.97
CA LYS A 114 -36.25 8.47 23.37
C LYS A 114 -36.96 9.29 24.43
N ARG A 115 -36.57 10.57 24.56
CA ARG A 115 -37.13 11.48 25.55
C ARG A 115 -38.64 11.69 25.40
N ILE A 116 -39.16 11.59 24.17
CA ILE A 116 -40.60 11.69 23.91
C ILE A 116 -41.37 10.49 24.47
N ALA A 117 -40.83 9.27 24.34
CA ALA A 117 -41.51 8.08 24.87
C ALA A 117 -41.58 8.13 26.40
N TRP A 118 -40.54 8.67 27.04
CA TRP A 118 -40.56 8.98 28.47
C TRP A 118 -41.66 9.99 28.81
N TRP A 119 -41.75 11.11 28.09
CA TRP A 119 -42.81 12.11 28.31
C TRP A 119 -44.21 11.52 28.15
N ILE A 120 -44.45 10.73 27.09
CA ILE A 120 -45.73 10.06 26.86
C ILE A 120 -46.05 9.13 28.02
N SER A 121 -45.08 8.33 28.48
CA SER A 121 -45.28 7.37 29.58
C SER A 121 -45.57 8.08 30.91
N VAL A 122 -44.85 9.16 31.21
CA VAL A 122 -45.06 9.96 32.42
C VAL A 122 -46.39 10.69 32.40
N ILE A 123 -46.74 11.35 31.29
CA ILE A 123 -48.03 12.05 31.15
C ILE A 123 -49.17 11.04 31.28
N TYR A 124 -49.06 9.90 30.61
CA TYR A 124 -50.06 8.86 30.67
C TYR A 124 -50.22 8.30 32.09
N LEU A 125 -49.12 7.96 32.80
CA LEU A 125 -49.16 7.51 34.19
C LEU A 125 -49.79 8.55 35.11
N VAL A 126 -49.45 9.83 34.96
CA VAL A 126 -50.03 10.91 35.75
C VAL A 126 -51.53 11.04 35.49
N LEU A 127 -51.97 10.98 34.22
CA LEU A 127 -53.39 11.04 33.87
C LEU A 127 -54.16 9.83 34.42
N PHE A 128 -53.57 8.63 34.35
CA PHE A 128 -54.16 7.41 34.89
C PHE A 128 -54.29 7.46 36.41
N MET A 129 -53.23 7.89 37.12
CA MET A 129 -53.27 8.13 38.56
C MET A 129 -54.31 9.18 38.95
N VAL A 130 -54.42 10.29 38.20
CA VAL A 130 -55.46 11.30 38.46
C VAL A 130 -56.84 10.69 38.30
N GLY A 131 -57.08 9.88 37.26
CA GLY A 131 -58.32 9.12 37.09
C GLY A 131 -58.63 8.27 38.32
N ASN A 132 -57.68 7.45 38.77
CA ASN A 132 -57.79 6.62 39.98
C ASN A 132 -58.08 7.45 41.24
N VAL A 133 -57.48 8.63 41.38
CA VAL A 133 -57.78 9.54 42.49
C VAL A 133 -59.19 10.13 42.41
N LEU A 134 -59.71 10.42 41.21
CA LEU A 134 -61.09 10.90 41.03
C LEU A 134 -62.11 9.85 41.50
N TYR A 135 -61.86 8.56 41.29
CA TYR A 135 -62.68 7.45 41.81
C TYR A 135 -62.66 7.32 43.34
N LEU A 136 -61.72 7.99 44.03
CA LEU A 136 -61.62 8.03 45.50
C LEU A 136 -62.24 9.29 46.11
N ILE A 137 -62.80 10.19 45.30
CA ILE A 137 -63.47 11.40 45.80
C ILE A 137 -64.86 11.00 46.30
N PRO A 138 -65.24 11.28 47.57
CA PRO A 138 -66.49 10.80 48.14
C PRO A 138 -67.75 11.17 47.34
N ALA A 139 -67.75 12.35 46.70
CA ALA A 139 -68.86 12.82 45.87
C ALA A 139 -69.02 12.06 44.53
N LEU A 140 -67.97 11.38 44.07
CA LEU A 140 -67.95 10.53 42.87
C LEU A 140 -68.01 9.04 43.24
N GLU A 141 -67.57 8.67 44.44
CA GLU A 141 -67.58 7.29 44.97
C GLU A 141 -69.02 6.74 45.03
N ASP A 142 -69.97 7.57 45.50
CA ASP A 142 -71.39 7.21 45.61
C ASP A 142 -72.11 7.14 44.25
N ASP A 143 -71.74 8.00 43.29
CA ASP A 143 -72.33 8.05 41.94
C ASP A 143 -71.78 6.95 41.00
N LEU A 144 -70.61 6.38 41.32
CA LEU A 144 -69.90 5.38 40.51
C LEU A 144 -69.90 3.96 41.13
N ASP A 145 -70.62 3.75 42.23
CA ASP A 145 -70.80 2.46 42.92
C ASP A 145 -69.48 1.75 43.28
N VAL A 146 -68.49 2.52 43.77
CA VAL A 146 -67.15 2.01 44.08
C VAL A 146 -67.17 1.18 45.37
N THR A 147 -66.85 -0.11 45.29
CA THR A 147 -66.89 -0.99 46.48
C THR A 147 -65.68 -0.81 47.40
N ALA A 148 -65.77 -1.28 48.65
CA ALA A 148 -64.62 -1.28 49.58
C ALA A 148 -63.42 -2.11 49.06
N TRP A 149 -63.70 -3.12 48.22
CA TRP A 149 -62.70 -3.91 47.51
C TRP A 149 -62.00 -3.08 46.44
N ASP A 150 -62.76 -2.35 45.62
CA ASP A 150 -62.24 -1.43 44.59
C ASP A 150 -61.37 -0.35 45.21
N ARG A 151 -61.83 0.28 46.28
CA ARG A 151 -61.07 1.31 47.00
C ARG A 151 -59.71 0.80 47.46
N THR A 152 -59.65 -0.42 48.00
CA THR A 152 -58.38 -1.02 48.44
C THR A 152 -57.44 -1.28 47.26
N ASN A 153 -57.96 -1.78 46.14
CA ASN A 153 -57.16 -2.05 44.94
C ASN A 153 -56.73 -0.77 44.22
N ILE A 154 -57.55 0.28 44.22
CA ILE A 154 -57.18 1.61 43.71
C ILE A 154 -56.01 2.17 44.52
N TYR A 155 -55.98 2.03 45.85
CA TYR A 155 -54.82 2.43 46.66
C TYR A 155 -53.57 1.61 46.31
N ILE A 156 -53.70 0.29 46.11
CA ILE A 156 -52.57 -0.56 45.70
C ILE A 156 -52.05 -0.13 44.33
N GLY A 157 -52.95 0.10 43.37
CA GLY A 157 -52.65 0.62 42.03
C GLY A 157 -51.92 1.96 42.08
N LEU A 158 -52.43 2.93 42.84
CA LEU A 158 -51.79 4.23 43.04
C LEU A 158 -50.39 4.12 43.64
N VAL A 159 -50.14 3.16 44.54
CA VAL A 159 -48.80 2.92 45.11
C VAL A 159 -47.86 2.35 44.04
N ILE A 160 -48.32 1.41 43.22
CA ILE A 160 -47.54 0.83 42.11
C ILE A 160 -47.22 1.90 41.07
N ASP A 161 -48.20 2.70 40.68
CA ASP A 161 -48.05 3.77 39.70
C ASP A 161 -47.17 4.90 40.22
N LEU A 162 -47.30 5.26 41.51
CA LEU A 162 -46.41 6.22 42.16
C LEU A 162 -44.97 5.69 42.17
N ALA A 163 -44.75 4.41 42.46
CA ALA A 163 -43.42 3.80 42.41
C ALA A 163 -42.86 3.82 40.98
N ALA A 164 -43.66 3.50 39.97
CA ALA A 164 -43.28 3.55 38.56
C ALA A 164 -42.99 5.00 38.10
N LEU A 165 -43.79 5.97 38.52
CA LEU A 165 -43.63 7.39 38.24
C LEU A 165 -42.35 7.94 38.89
N VAL A 166 -42.13 7.64 40.17
CA VAL A 166 -40.89 8.01 40.89
C VAL A 166 -39.68 7.38 40.20
N PHE A 167 -39.76 6.12 39.78
CA PHE A 167 -38.70 5.46 39.03
C PHE A 167 -38.41 6.16 37.69
N LEU A 168 -39.44 6.46 36.89
CA LEU A 168 -39.26 7.16 35.61
C LEU A 168 -38.73 8.58 35.80
N VAL A 169 -39.23 9.33 36.80
CA VAL A 169 -38.76 10.69 37.12
C VAL A 169 -37.33 10.70 37.64
N ALA A 170 -36.98 9.79 38.56
CA ALA A 170 -35.62 9.67 39.09
C ALA A 170 -34.60 9.27 38.00
N THR A 171 -35.06 8.63 36.92
CA THR A 171 -34.21 8.15 35.83
C THR A 171 -34.32 8.97 34.54
N TYR A 172 -34.95 10.16 34.58
CA TYR A 172 -35.22 10.99 33.39
C TYR A 172 -33.97 11.30 32.55
N ARG A 173 -32.80 11.47 33.18
CA ARG A 173 -31.53 11.77 32.50
C ARG A 173 -31.07 10.66 31.56
N GLN A 174 -31.56 9.44 31.75
CA GLN A 174 -31.21 8.28 30.93
C GLN A 174 -31.96 8.27 29.58
N PHE A 175 -33.04 9.04 29.46
CA PHE A 175 -33.84 9.22 28.24
C PHE A 175 -33.46 10.53 27.51
N HIS A 176 -32.22 10.60 27.04
CA HIS A 176 -31.64 11.83 26.48
C HIS A 176 -31.76 11.97 24.96
N THR A 177 -32.14 10.91 24.23
CA THR A 177 -32.13 10.96 22.76
C THR A 177 -33.25 11.86 22.23
N ARG A 178 -32.88 12.78 21.32
CA ARG A 178 -33.78 13.78 20.77
C ARG A 178 -34.55 13.22 19.57
N VAL A 179 -35.85 13.49 19.52
CA VAL A 179 -36.69 13.17 18.36
C VAL A 179 -36.76 14.37 17.40
N ARG A 180 -37.08 14.10 16.14
CA ARG A 180 -37.15 15.08 15.05
C ARG A 180 -38.00 16.32 15.39
N ARG A 181 -37.43 17.52 15.21
CA ARG A 181 -38.18 18.79 15.21
C ARG A 181 -39.24 18.73 14.11
N GLY A 182 -40.52 18.86 14.49
CA GLY A 182 -41.65 18.73 13.57
C GLY A 182 -42.24 17.31 13.42
N ALA A 183 -41.64 16.27 14.02
CA ALA A 183 -42.26 14.95 14.02
C ALA A 183 -43.56 14.90 14.83
N ILE A 184 -43.64 15.68 15.92
CA ILE A 184 -44.85 15.80 16.73
C ILE A 184 -46.03 16.36 15.89
N PRO A 185 -45.93 17.54 15.26
CA PRO A 185 -47.02 18.04 14.42
C PRO A 185 -47.29 17.16 13.19
N ALA A 186 -46.28 16.52 12.60
CA ALA A 186 -46.49 15.58 11.49
C ALA A 186 -47.22 14.30 11.92
N ALA A 187 -46.89 13.75 13.09
CA ALA A 187 -47.56 12.60 13.67
C ALA A 187 -49.00 12.94 14.07
N ILE A 188 -49.23 14.12 14.66
CA ILE A 188 -50.56 14.63 14.96
C ILE A 188 -51.37 14.79 13.67
N ALA A 189 -50.79 15.39 12.63
CA ALA A 189 -51.45 15.53 11.33
C ALA A 189 -51.76 14.17 10.70
N THR A 190 -50.84 13.22 10.76
CA THR A 190 -51.03 11.84 10.27
C THR A 190 -52.11 11.12 11.07
N LEU A 191 -52.17 11.34 12.38
CA LEU A 191 -53.20 10.77 13.24
C LEU A 191 -54.57 11.34 12.92
N ILE A 192 -54.71 12.67 12.81
CA ILE A 192 -55.99 13.33 12.51
C ILE A 192 -56.49 12.92 11.13
N VAL A 193 -55.64 12.97 10.11
CA VAL A 193 -55.98 12.58 8.73
C VAL A 193 -56.30 11.08 8.67
N GLY A 194 -55.46 10.25 9.29
CA GLY A 194 -55.64 8.80 9.34
C GLY A 194 -56.93 8.40 10.03
N LEU A 195 -57.25 8.99 11.18
CA LEU A 195 -58.49 8.76 11.92
C LEU A 195 -59.72 9.27 11.16
N GLY A 196 -59.60 10.39 10.44
CA GLY A 196 -60.66 10.89 9.56
C GLY A 196 -60.96 9.92 8.42
N ILE A 197 -59.93 9.44 7.71
CA ILE A 197 -60.07 8.44 6.65
C ILE A 197 -60.63 7.13 7.21
N ALA A 198 -60.08 6.64 8.33
CA ALA A 198 -60.52 5.43 9.00
C ALA A 198 -62.00 5.52 9.44
N THR A 199 -62.44 6.70 9.91
CA THR A 199 -63.84 6.93 10.30
C THR A 199 -64.77 6.91 9.09
N LEU A 200 -64.35 7.50 7.96
CA LEU A 200 -65.13 7.48 6.72
C LEU A 200 -65.23 6.07 6.13
N LEU A 201 -64.14 5.32 6.11
CA LEU A 201 -64.11 3.91 5.69
C LEU A 201 -64.95 3.05 6.65
N GLY A 202 -64.84 3.30 7.95
CA GLY A 202 -65.65 2.64 8.97
C GLY A 202 -67.13 2.94 8.83
N TRP A 203 -67.49 4.19 8.53
CA TRP A 203 -68.86 4.59 8.26
C TRP A 203 -69.42 3.92 7.01
N ALA A 204 -68.63 3.83 5.92
CA ALA A 204 -69.02 3.09 4.72
C ALA A 204 -69.24 1.59 5.02
N LEU A 205 -68.41 1.00 5.86
CA LEU A 205 -68.52 -0.40 6.28
C LEU A 205 -69.76 -0.65 7.16
N VAL A 206 -70.02 0.22 8.14
CA VAL A 206 -71.24 0.18 8.97
C VAL A 206 -72.48 0.50 8.15
N TRP A 207 -72.36 1.33 7.11
CA TRP A 207 -73.45 1.61 6.19
C TRP A 207 -73.82 0.39 5.35
N ALA A 208 -72.82 -0.39 4.89
CA ALA A 208 -73.00 -1.64 4.16
C ALA A 208 -73.49 -2.80 5.05
N PHE A 209 -73.03 -2.86 6.30
CA PHE A 209 -73.36 -3.92 7.27
C PHE A 209 -73.89 -3.35 8.60
N PRO A 210 -75.08 -2.73 8.63
CA PRO A 210 -75.56 -1.99 9.80
C PRO A 210 -76.05 -2.86 10.97
N HIS A 211 -76.46 -4.10 10.70
CA HIS A 211 -77.13 -4.99 11.66
C HIS A 211 -78.28 -4.28 12.42
N THR A 212 -78.11 -3.94 13.71
CA THR A 212 -79.16 -3.29 14.53
C THR A 212 -79.06 -1.75 14.58
N LEU A 213 -78.07 -1.14 13.91
CA LEU A 213 -77.84 0.32 13.94
C LEU A 213 -78.79 1.12 13.03
N THR A 214 -79.40 2.18 13.58
CA THR A 214 -80.25 3.09 12.80
C THR A 214 -79.42 4.01 11.91
N ARG A 215 -80.03 4.67 10.92
CA ARG A 215 -79.31 5.55 9.99
C ARG A 215 -78.62 6.72 10.68
N GLY A 216 -79.20 7.26 11.76
CA GLY A 216 -78.62 8.35 12.55
C GLY A 216 -77.39 7.89 13.35
N ASP A 217 -77.38 6.64 13.79
CA ASP A 217 -76.36 6.10 14.70
C ASP A 217 -75.08 5.66 13.97
N ARG A 218 -75.11 5.47 12.63
CA ARG A 218 -74.01 4.82 11.89
C ARG A 218 -72.70 5.60 11.89
N LEU A 219 -72.75 6.91 11.68
CA LEU A 219 -71.55 7.75 11.67
C LEU A 219 -71.02 7.99 13.10
N PRO A 220 -71.86 8.35 14.09
CA PRO A 220 -71.43 8.43 15.49
C PRO A 220 -70.86 7.10 16.02
N TYR A 221 -71.45 5.95 15.64
CA TYR A 221 -70.96 4.62 16.04
C TYR A 221 -69.61 4.29 15.40
N ALA A 222 -69.43 4.57 14.10
CA ALA A 222 -68.14 4.38 13.43
C ALA A 222 -67.05 5.30 14.02
N PHE A 223 -67.37 6.56 14.30
CA PHE A 223 -66.46 7.50 14.96
C PHE A 223 -66.09 7.02 16.37
N ASN A 224 -67.05 6.57 17.18
CA ASN A 224 -66.78 6.05 18.53
C ASN A 224 -65.83 4.84 18.50
N ARG A 225 -66.02 3.91 17.56
CA ARG A 225 -65.18 2.70 17.44
C ARG A 225 -63.79 2.98 16.86
N VAL A 226 -63.65 3.96 15.96
CA VAL A 226 -62.38 4.27 15.28
C VAL A 226 -61.53 5.29 16.06
N VAL A 227 -62.16 6.34 16.62
CA VAL A 227 -61.48 7.49 17.22
C VAL A 227 -61.46 7.41 18.74
N ALA A 228 -62.60 7.11 19.35
CA ALA A 228 -62.71 7.02 20.80
C ALA A 228 -62.34 5.62 21.34
N PHE A 229 -61.97 4.68 20.47
CA PHE A 229 -61.61 3.29 20.84
C PHE A 229 -62.64 2.60 21.74
N SER A 230 -63.92 2.98 21.65
CA SER A 230 -65.02 2.51 22.52
C SER A 230 -64.99 3.05 23.96
N ALA A 231 -64.30 4.17 24.23
CA ALA A 231 -64.29 4.84 25.52
C ALA A 231 -65.66 5.45 25.90
N ILE A 232 -66.56 5.64 24.93
CA ILE A 232 -67.94 6.04 25.17
C ILE A 232 -68.79 4.77 25.30
N ASP A 233 -69.44 4.63 26.45
CA ASP A 233 -70.26 3.47 26.81
C ASP A 233 -71.34 3.21 25.75
N GLN A 234 -71.32 1.97 25.25
CA GLN A 234 -72.15 1.51 24.15
C GLN A 234 -73.61 1.39 24.56
N ASP A 235 -73.82 0.91 25.78
CA ASP A 235 -75.15 0.62 26.29
C ASP A 235 -75.88 1.92 26.62
N ALA A 236 -75.15 2.92 27.11
CA ALA A 236 -75.68 4.25 27.41
C ALA A 236 -75.91 5.14 26.16
N SER A 237 -75.10 5.00 25.11
CA SER A 237 -75.08 5.97 23.99
C SER A 237 -75.75 5.48 22.70
N PHE A 238 -75.96 4.17 22.56
CA PHE A 238 -76.52 3.55 21.35
C PHE A 238 -77.66 2.57 21.63
N ASP A 239 -78.27 2.61 22.82
CA ASP A 239 -79.38 1.74 23.26
C ASP A 239 -79.09 0.24 23.05
N GLY A 240 -77.84 -0.20 23.28
CA GLY A 240 -77.41 -1.60 23.06
C GLY A 240 -77.32 -2.04 21.59
N ARG A 241 -77.53 -1.12 20.62
CA ARG A 241 -77.44 -1.41 19.18
C ARG A 241 -75.98 -1.50 18.71
N HIS A 242 -75.70 -2.50 17.89
CA HIS A 242 -74.37 -2.83 17.42
C HIS A 242 -74.37 -3.39 16.00
N THR A 243 -73.24 -3.21 15.31
CA THR A 243 -72.94 -3.90 14.04
C THR A 243 -72.39 -5.31 14.31
N HIS A 244 -72.18 -6.11 13.27
CA HIS A 244 -71.61 -7.45 13.37
C HIS A 244 -70.22 -7.44 14.02
N VAL A 245 -69.91 -8.50 14.77
CA VAL A 245 -68.65 -8.64 15.53
C VAL A 245 -67.41 -8.48 14.65
N PHE A 246 -67.41 -9.03 13.42
CA PHE A 246 -66.28 -8.87 12.50
C PHE A 246 -66.11 -7.42 12.02
N VAL A 247 -67.22 -6.68 11.86
CA VAL A 247 -67.19 -5.25 11.48
C VAL A 247 -66.62 -4.42 12.63
N ASN A 248 -67.01 -4.70 13.88
CA ASN A 248 -66.39 -4.07 15.05
C ASN A 248 -64.87 -4.32 15.12
N GLY A 249 -64.42 -5.53 14.80
CA GLY A 249 -62.99 -5.85 14.69
C GLY A 249 -62.27 -5.03 13.62
N LEU A 250 -62.89 -4.85 12.44
CA LEU A 250 -62.35 -4.04 11.34
C LEU A 250 -62.33 -2.53 11.67
N LEU A 251 -63.35 -2.01 12.36
CA LEU A 251 -63.37 -0.62 12.81
C LEU A 251 -62.23 -0.33 13.80
N GLY A 252 -62.02 -1.23 14.76
CA GLY A 252 -60.89 -1.16 15.68
C GLY A 252 -59.54 -1.26 14.96
N LEU A 253 -59.44 -2.09 13.91
CA LEU A 253 -58.25 -2.20 13.06
C LEU A 253 -57.97 -0.90 12.28
N PHE A 254 -58.98 -0.20 11.77
CA PHE A 254 -58.77 1.07 11.07
C PHE A 254 -58.26 2.17 12.01
N GLY A 255 -58.80 2.26 13.23
CA GLY A 255 -58.26 3.13 14.28
C GLY A 255 -56.82 2.75 14.66
N ALA A 256 -56.55 1.44 14.78
CA ALA A 256 -55.20 0.91 15.00
C ALA A 256 -54.22 1.35 13.90
N LEU A 257 -54.59 1.20 12.63
CA LEU A 257 -53.73 1.53 11.49
C LEU A 257 -53.42 3.02 11.41
N ALA A 258 -54.39 3.89 11.72
CA ALA A 258 -54.16 5.32 11.80
C ALA A 258 -53.16 5.68 12.91
N LEU A 259 -53.29 5.03 14.07
CA LEU A 259 -52.38 5.23 15.19
C LEU A 259 -50.99 4.65 14.90
N ILE A 260 -50.91 3.45 14.31
CA ILE A 260 -49.69 2.81 13.82
C ILE A 260 -48.96 3.77 12.86
N ALA A 261 -49.66 4.33 11.88
CA ALA A 261 -49.08 5.27 10.93
C ALA A 261 -48.54 6.54 11.62
N ALA A 262 -49.32 7.13 12.53
CA ALA A 262 -48.91 8.29 13.31
C ALA A 262 -47.69 8.01 14.18
N ALA A 263 -47.65 6.84 14.81
CA ALA A 263 -46.58 6.44 15.71
C ALA A 263 -45.30 6.04 14.92
N ILE A 264 -45.44 5.41 13.75
CA ILE A 264 -44.33 5.25 12.79
C ILE A 264 -43.78 6.62 12.40
N VAL A 265 -44.62 7.61 12.08
CA VAL A 265 -44.18 8.98 11.76
C VAL A 265 -43.48 9.65 12.94
N LEU A 266 -43.97 9.44 14.16
CA LEU A 266 -43.40 9.99 15.40
C LEU A 266 -42.02 9.39 15.72
N PHE A 267 -41.85 8.08 15.49
CA PHE A 267 -40.64 7.34 15.86
C PHE A 267 -39.67 7.09 14.70
N ARG A 268 -40.03 7.47 13.46
CA ARG A 268 -39.15 7.37 12.29
C ARG A 268 -37.83 8.08 12.60
N SER A 269 -36.73 7.36 12.39
CA SER A 269 -35.37 7.90 12.46
C SER A 269 -35.28 9.20 11.63
N GLN A 270 -34.53 10.18 12.11
CA GLN A 270 -34.20 11.37 11.33
C GLN A 270 -33.53 10.94 10.01
N ARG A 271 -34.26 11.01 8.90
CA ARG A 271 -33.64 11.27 7.60
C ARG A 271 -33.36 12.76 7.62
N LEU A 272 -32.11 13.12 7.87
CA LEU A 272 -31.73 14.51 8.09
C LEU A 272 -32.11 15.38 6.89
N ARG A 273 -32.44 16.62 7.22
CA ARG A 273 -32.64 17.74 6.29
C ARG A 273 -31.31 18.29 5.75
N TRP A 274 -30.18 17.70 6.16
CA TRP A 274 -28.81 18.12 5.86
C TRP A 274 -28.25 17.23 4.75
N LEU A 275 -28.80 17.40 3.55
CA LEU A 275 -28.07 16.99 2.35
C LEU A 275 -26.85 17.91 2.25
N MET A 276 -25.71 17.36 1.81
CA MET A 276 -24.50 18.14 1.56
C MET A 276 -24.83 19.39 0.72
N THR A 277 -24.52 20.57 1.24
CA THR A 277 -24.75 21.83 0.52
C THR A 277 -23.67 22.06 -0.55
N ALA A 278 -23.86 23.05 -1.43
CA ALA A 278 -22.84 23.39 -2.43
C ALA A 278 -21.53 23.87 -1.80
N GLU A 279 -21.59 24.57 -0.67
CA GLU A 279 -20.42 25.05 0.07
C GLU A 279 -19.70 23.88 0.77
N ASP A 280 -20.47 22.94 1.34
CA ASP A 280 -19.91 21.70 1.91
C ASP A 280 -19.19 20.87 0.83
N GLU A 281 -19.80 20.72 -0.37
CA GLU A 281 -19.22 19.98 -1.49
C GLU A 281 -17.93 20.64 -1.99
N ALA A 282 -17.88 21.98 -2.07
CA ALA A 282 -16.70 22.72 -2.48
C ALA A 282 -15.53 22.52 -1.50
N LEU A 283 -15.77 22.59 -0.19
CA LEU A 283 -14.74 22.36 0.82
C LEU A 283 -14.25 20.90 0.83
N ILE A 284 -15.16 19.92 0.73
CA ILE A 284 -14.78 18.50 0.59
C ILE A 284 -13.88 18.29 -0.64
N ARG A 285 -14.21 18.89 -1.79
CA ARG A 285 -13.40 18.78 -3.00
C ARG A 285 -12.01 19.39 -2.86
N ALA A 286 -11.89 20.52 -2.17
CA ALA A 286 -10.60 21.13 -1.87
C ALA A 286 -9.76 20.21 -0.96
N LEU A 287 -10.37 19.63 0.08
CA LEU A 287 -9.72 18.65 0.96
C LEU A 287 -9.26 17.40 0.20
N ILE A 288 -10.10 16.86 -0.68
CA ILE A 288 -9.74 15.71 -1.53
C ILE A 288 -8.57 16.09 -2.45
N THR A 289 -8.64 17.23 -3.13
CA THR A 289 -7.58 17.67 -4.06
C THR A 289 -6.22 17.80 -3.37
N ARG A 290 -6.22 18.16 -2.08
CA ARG A 290 -5.00 18.34 -1.29
C ARG A 290 -4.47 17.05 -0.65
N PHE A 291 -5.33 16.14 -0.21
CA PHE A 291 -4.95 15.01 0.68
C PHE A 291 -5.27 13.60 0.11
N ASN A 292 -5.83 13.49 -1.10
CA ASN A 292 -6.36 12.24 -1.64
C ASN A 292 -5.37 11.36 -2.43
N ASP A 293 -4.06 11.51 -2.24
CA ASP A 293 -3.10 10.70 -3.01
C ASP A 293 -3.16 9.20 -2.63
N ASP A 294 -3.60 8.87 -1.40
CA ASP A 294 -3.57 7.49 -0.87
C ASP A 294 -4.96 6.85 -0.66
N ASP A 295 -6.06 7.48 -1.09
CA ASP A 295 -7.42 6.91 -0.97
C ASP A 295 -8.17 6.93 -2.32
N SER A 296 -8.24 5.77 -2.96
CA SER A 296 -8.94 5.58 -4.23
C SER A 296 -10.46 5.77 -4.14
N LEU A 297 -11.03 5.82 -2.93
CA LEU A 297 -12.47 5.94 -2.71
C LEU A 297 -12.90 7.33 -2.19
N ALA A 298 -11.98 8.23 -1.82
CA ALA A 298 -12.38 9.50 -1.20
C ALA A 298 -13.25 10.37 -2.12
N TYR A 299 -13.06 10.32 -3.44
CA TYR A 299 -13.86 11.10 -4.39
C TYR A 299 -15.36 10.76 -4.32
N PHE A 300 -15.71 9.51 -3.99
CA PHE A 300 -17.11 9.08 -3.79
C PHE A 300 -17.77 9.71 -2.56
N SER A 301 -17.01 10.36 -1.67
CA SER A 301 -17.55 11.15 -0.58
C SER A 301 -18.25 12.43 -1.04
N THR A 302 -18.01 12.88 -2.27
CA THR A 302 -18.71 14.03 -2.88
C THR A 302 -20.15 13.72 -3.32
N ARG A 303 -20.65 12.51 -3.02
CA ARG A 303 -22.02 12.09 -3.36
C ARG A 303 -23.06 12.88 -2.55
N ARG A 304 -24.01 13.51 -3.24
CA ARG A 304 -24.98 14.45 -2.65
C ARG A 304 -26.09 13.84 -1.80
N ASP A 305 -26.21 12.51 -1.74
CA ASP A 305 -27.13 11.83 -0.82
C ASP A 305 -26.49 11.53 0.56
N LYS A 306 -25.21 11.91 0.74
CA LYS A 306 -24.50 11.90 2.01
C LYS A 306 -24.70 13.22 2.76
N ALA A 307 -24.70 13.12 4.08
CA ALA A 307 -24.52 14.26 4.98
C ALA A 307 -23.03 14.37 5.34
N VAL A 308 -22.59 15.54 5.80
CA VAL A 308 -21.20 15.76 6.23
C VAL A 308 -21.16 16.24 7.68
N VAL A 309 -20.08 15.91 8.38
CA VAL A 309 -19.66 16.55 9.62
C VAL A 309 -18.17 16.89 9.51
N PHE A 310 -17.82 18.14 9.79
CA PHE A 310 -16.44 18.62 9.75
C PHE A 310 -15.79 18.57 11.14
N SER A 311 -14.46 18.48 11.18
CA SER A 311 -13.67 18.81 12.36
C SER A 311 -13.87 20.28 12.75
N SER A 312 -13.53 20.63 13.99
CA SER A 312 -13.71 21.99 14.52
C SER A 312 -12.96 23.08 13.73
N ASP A 313 -11.84 22.71 13.09
CA ASP A 313 -11.02 23.57 12.23
C ASP A 313 -11.42 23.54 10.74
N GLY A 314 -12.36 22.68 10.35
CA GLY A 314 -12.78 22.50 8.95
C GLY A 314 -11.78 21.77 8.04
N ARG A 315 -10.63 21.33 8.56
CA ARG A 315 -9.56 20.67 7.79
C ARG A 315 -9.76 19.16 7.60
N ALA A 316 -10.73 18.56 8.27
CA ALA A 316 -11.15 17.18 8.01
C ALA A 316 -12.69 17.04 8.03
N ALA A 317 -13.20 16.01 7.39
CA ALA A 317 -14.63 15.75 7.28
C ALA A 317 -14.97 14.26 7.25
N ILE A 318 -16.13 13.88 7.79
CA ILE A 318 -16.72 12.56 7.63
C ILE A 318 -18.03 12.71 6.86
N THR A 319 -18.14 12.00 5.74
CA THR A 319 -19.41 11.89 5.01
C THR A 319 -20.14 10.63 5.43
N TYR A 320 -21.41 10.76 5.77
CA TYR A 320 -22.19 9.68 6.38
C TYR A 320 -23.65 9.67 5.95
N ARG A 321 -24.32 8.55 6.17
CA ARG A 321 -25.76 8.37 6.01
C ARG A 321 -26.34 7.60 7.18
N VAL A 322 -27.61 7.86 7.50
CA VAL A 322 -28.29 7.21 8.63
C VAL A 322 -29.31 6.20 8.11
N GLU A 323 -29.03 4.93 8.32
CA GLU A 323 -29.94 3.83 8.00
C GLU A 323 -30.21 2.97 9.24
N MET A 324 -31.48 2.62 9.48
CA MET A 324 -31.89 1.77 10.61
C MET A 324 -31.36 2.22 11.99
N GLY A 325 -31.08 3.50 12.20
CA GLY A 325 -30.51 4.03 13.45
C GLY A 325 -29.01 3.78 13.61
N VAL A 326 -28.31 3.49 12.52
CA VAL A 326 -26.86 3.41 12.40
C VAL A 326 -26.41 4.61 11.56
N GLY A 327 -25.46 5.39 12.06
CA GLY A 327 -24.74 6.40 11.27
C GLY A 327 -23.57 5.71 10.59
N ILE A 328 -23.62 5.56 9.27
CA ILE A 328 -22.61 4.88 8.48
C ILE A 328 -21.79 5.93 7.73
N ALA A 329 -20.53 6.08 8.12
CA ALA A 329 -19.51 6.79 7.37
C ALA A 329 -19.08 5.97 6.14
N GLY A 330 -18.82 6.63 5.01
CA GLY A 330 -18.32 5.98 3.80
C GLY A 330 -16.83 6.28 3.61
N GLY A 331 -15.99 5.24 3.56
CA GLY A 331 -14.55 5.37 3.32
C GLY A 331 -13.77 5.88 4.54
N ASP A 332 -12.66 6.53 4.25
CA ASP A 332 -11.81 7.19 5.25
C ASP A 332 -12.36 8.58 5.61
N PRO A 333 -11.97 9.15 6.77
CA PRO A 333 -12.11 10.58 6.98
C PRO A 333 -11.37 11.34 5.87
N ILE A 334 -11.95 12.44 5.39
CA ILE A 334 -11.45 13.24 4.27
C ILE A 334 -10.67 14.42 4.83
N GLY A 335 -9.54 14.77 4.21
CA GLY A 335 -8.75 15.95 4.58
C GLY A 335 -7.52 15.60 5.41
N ASP A 336 -7.05 16.56 6.20
CA ASP A 336 -5.80 16.47 6.96
C ASP A 336 -5.82 15.32 7.99
N PRO A 337 -4.93 14.32 7.89
CA PRO A 337 -4.83 13.22 8.85
C PRO A 337 -4.63 13.64 10.31
N ASP A 338 -4.11 14.85 10.57
CA ASP A 338 -3.99 15.38 11.91
C ASP A 338 -5.32 15.87 12.50
N SER A 339 -6.28 16.23 11.66
CA SER A 339 -7.62 16.66 12.05
C SER A 339 -8.65 15.51 12.01
N TRP A 340 -8.27 14.30 11.54
CA TRP A 340 -9.14 13.12 11.52
C TRP A 340 -9.69 12.73 12.91
N PRO A 341 -8.89 12.68 13.99
CA PRO A 341 -9.41 12.37 15.33
C PRO A 341 -10.55 13.29 15.76
N ASP A 342 -10.47 14.58 15.41
CA ASP A 342 -11.49 15.57 15.76
C ASP A 342 -12.75 15.40 14.90
N ALA A 343 -12.62 15.14 13.60
CA ALA A 343 -13.76 14.81 12.74
C ALA A 343 -14.51 13.55 13.24
N ILE A 344 -13.77 12.51 13.66
CA ILE A 344 -14.36 11.30 14.27
C ILE A 344 -15.07 11.65 15.58
N ALA A 345 -14.47 12.48 16.43
CA ALA A 345 -15.08 12.90 17.70
C ALA A 345 -16.38 13.69 17.48
N GLU A 346 -16.45 14.56 16.47
CA GLU A 346 -17.66 15.30 16.11
C GLU A 346 -18.74 14.37 15.52
N PHE A 347 -18.36 13.39 14.70
CA PHE A 347 -19.27 12.35 14.22
C PHE A 347 -19.85 11.50 15.37
N LEU A 348 -19.03 11.10 16.34
CA LEU A 348 -19.47 10.37 17.54
C LEU A 348 -20.37 11.23 18.43
N THR A 349 -20.08 12.52 18.56
CA THR A 349 -20.92 13.48 19.29
C THR A 349 -22.31 13.58 18.65
N LEU A 350 -22.37 13.56 17.33
CA LEU A 350 -23.62 13.53 16.58
C LEU A 350 -24.39 12.22 16.81
N CYS A 351 -23.70 11.08 16.78
CA CYS A 351 -24.28 9.78 17.06
C CYS A 351 -24.85 9.70 18.49
N GLU A 352 -24.12 10.17 19.51
CA GLU A 352 -24.58 10.23 20.90
C GLU A 352 -25.85 11.10 21.02
N LYS A 353 -25.86 12.29 20.40
CA LYS A 353 -26.97 13.25 20.45
C LYS A 353 -28.29 12.69 19.93
N TYR A 354 -28.24 11.85 18.89
CA TYR A 354 -29.42 11.28 18.25
C TYR A 354 -29.66 9.80 18.60
N GLY A 355 -28.76 9.17 19.36
CA GLY A 355 -28.83 7.76 19.71
C GLY A 355 -28.62 6.84 18.51
N TRP A 356 -27.67 7.18 17.64
CA TRP A 356 -27.25 6.33 16.53
C TRP A 356 -26.05 5.49 16.93
N HIS A 357 -25.97 4.29 16.36
CA HIS A 357 -24.78 3.46 16.43
C HIS A 357 -23.81 3.90 15.33
N PRO A 358 -22.57 4.29 15.64
CA PRO A 358 -21.59 4.69 14.64
C PRO A 358 -20.98 3.46 13.95
N ALA A 359 -20.79 3.56 12.64
CA ALA A 359 -20.05 2.60 11.83
C ALA A 359 -19.39 3.32 10.65
N SER A 360 -18.36 2.71 10.06
CA SER A 360 -17.73 3.11 8.81
C SER A 360 -17.63 1.90 7.88
N ILE A 361 -17.84 2.09 6.58
CA ILE A 361 -17.72 1.04 5.57
C ILE A 361 -16.77 1.45 4.44
N GLY A 362 -15.90 0.53 4.03
CA GLY A 362 -14.99 0.75 2.91
C GLY A 362 -13.76 1.56 3.28
N SER A 363 -13.39 1.61 4.56
CA SER A 363 -12.19 2.33 4.99
C SER A 363 -10.93 1.60 4.54
N SER A 364 -9.91 2.34 4.12
CA SER A 364 -8.56 1.83 3.87
C SER A 364 -7.92 1.34 5.17
N THR A 365 -6.74 0.72 5.08
CA THR A 365 -5.94 0.36 6.27
C THR A 365 -5.63 1.59 7.14
N ARG A 366 -5.36 2.75 6.51
CA ARG A 366 -5.05 4.00 7.21
C ARG A 366 -6.26 4.56 7.94
N GLY A 367 -7.41 4.63 7.27
CA GLY A 367 -8.66 5.07 7.91
C GLY A 367 -9.15 4.11 8.99
N ALA A 368 -9.01 2.79 8.78
CA ALA A 368 -9.33 1.78 9.77
C ALA A 368 -8.48 1.94 11.04
N ALA A 369 -7.19 2.27 10.92
CA ALA A 369 -6.34 2.58 12.06
C ALA A 369 -6.80 3.83 12.82
N ALA A 370 -7.29 4.87 12.11
CA ALA A 370 -7.84 6.06 12.75
C ALA A 370 -9.16 5.77 13.50
N TYR A 371 -10.05 4.95 12.92
CA TYR A 371 -11.25 4.49 13.60
C TYR A 371 -10.94 3.58 14.80
N ASP A 372 -9.96 2.68 14.69
CA ASP A 372 -9.51 1.83 15.80
C ASP A 372 -8.94 2.65 16.97
N ALA A 373 -8.10 3.66 16.67
CA ALA A 373 -7.59 4.61 17.67
C ALA A 373 -8.71 5.40 18.38
N ALA A 374 -9.79 5.72 17.66
CA ALA A 374 -10.98 6.34 18.23
C ALA A 374 -11.85 5.36 19.05
N GLY A 375 -11.55 4.05 18.99
CA GLY A 375 -12.14 2.99 19.78
C GLY A 375 -13.09 2.05 19.02
N PHE A 376 -13.18 2.12 17.69
CA PHE A 376 -13.98 1.19 16.88
C PHE A 376 -13.32 -0.20 16.83
N MET A 377 -14.11 -1.22 16.47
CA MET A 377 -13.61 -2.53 16.06
C MET A 377 -13.59 -2.60 14.53
N SER A 378 -12.56 -3.17 13.93
CA SER A 378 -12.44 -3.35 12.47
C SER A 378 -12.69 -4.80 12.06
N LEU A 379 -13.33 -4.97 10.91
CA LEU A 379 -13.54 -6.26 10.25
C LEU A 379 -13.25 -6.10 8.75
N THR A 380 -12.36 -6.91 8.20
CA THR A 380 -12.09 -6.92 6.75
C THR A 380 -13.35 -7.38 6.00
N ILE A 381 -13.81 -6.56 5.07
CA ILE A 381 -15.02 -6.85 4.27
C ILE A 381 -14.71 -7.29 2.85
N GLY A 382 -13.50 -7.05 2.36
CA GLY A 382 -13.07 -7.42 1.02
C GLY A 382 -11.84 -6.62 0.61
N ASP A 383 -11.49 -6.72 -0.67
CA ASP A 383 -10.27 -6.10 -1.20
C ASP A 383 -10.57 -5.32 -2.49
N GLU A 384 -9.90 -4.19 -2.65
CA GLU A 384 -9.92 -3.36 -3.85
C GLU A 384 -8.86 -3.82 -4.84
N ALA A 385 -9.22 -3.88 -6.12
CA ALA A 385 -8.32 -4.28 -7.19
C ALA A 385 -7.65 -3.07 -7.83
N ILE A 386 -6.34 -2.91 -7.61
CA ILE A 386 -5.53 -1.80 -8.13
C ILE A 386 -4.62 -2.32 -9.25
N LEU A 387 -4.64 -1.64 -10.40
CA LEU A 387 -3.75 -1.91 -11.51
C LEU A 387 -2.66 -0.84 -11.58
N HIS A 388 -1.41 -1.26 -11.52
CA HIS A 388 -0.25 -0.42 -11.79
C HIS A 388 0.01 -0.39 -13.29
N THR A 389 -0.24 0.75 -13.92
CA THR A 389 -0.27 0.84 -15.40
C THR A 389 1.10 0.63 -16.05
N ARG A 390 2.19 0.87 -15.32
CA ARG A 390 3.57 0.61 -15.78
C ARG A 390 3.90 -0.87 -15.87
N GLU A 391 3.30 -1.68 -15.01
CA GLU A 391 3.50 -3.13 -14.93
C GLU A 391 2.43 -3.88 -15.73
N PHE A 392 1.33 -3.21 -16.06
CA PHE A 392 0.23 -3.81 -16.80
C PHE A 392 0.65 -4.23 -18.20
N SER A 393 0.61 -5.54 -18.44
CA SER A 393 0.99 -6.15 -19.69
C SER A 393 -0.06 -7.17 -20.16
N LEU A 394 -0.33 -7.22 -21.47
CA LEU A 394 -1.12 -8.29 -22.07
C LEU A 394 -0.28 -9.51 -22.48
N SER A 395 1.05 -9.49 -22.28
CA SER A 395 1.92 -10.64 -22.53
C SER A 395 1.83 -11.65 -21.37
N GLY A 396 2.40 -12.83 -21.56
CA GLY A 396 2.38 -13.88 -20.53
C GLY A 396 1.23 -14.89 -20.63
N PRO A 397 1.42 -16.09 -20.05
CA PRO A 397 0.44 -17.17 -20.09
C PRO A 397 -0.80 -16.90 -19.23
N THR A 398 -0.65 -16.19 -18.12
CA THR A 398 -1.73 -15.81 -17.19
C THR A 398 -2.72 -14.81 -17.81
N MET A 399 -2.25 -13.89 -18.66
CA MET A 399 -3.06 -12.89 -19.37
C MET A 399 -3.75 -13.40 -20.64
N LYS A 400 -3.67 -14.71 -20.93
CA LYS A 400 -4.26 -15.33 -22.14
C LYS A 400 -5.75 -15.02 -22.30
N ALA A 401 -6.53 -15.05 -21.22
CA ALA A 401 -7.96 -14.79 -21.26
C ALA A 401 -8.28 -13.35 -21.71
N VAL A 402 -7.61 -12.36 -21.09
CA VAL A 402 -7.77 -10.93 -21.43
C VAL A 402 -7.28 -10.67 -22.86
N ARG A 403 -6.10 -11.19 -23.24
CA ARG A 403 -5.55 -11.06 -24.59
C ARG A 403 -6.49 -11.62 -25.67
N GLN A 404 -7.13 -12.76 -25.41
CA GLN A 404 -8.12 -13.34 -26.32
C GLN A 404 -9.41 -12.51 -26.41
N ALA A 405 -9.85 -11.91 -25.31
CA ALA A 405 -10.99 -10.99 -25.29
C ALA A 405 -10.70 -9.74 -26.15
N VAL A 406 -9.56 -9.09 -25.92
CA VAL A 406 -9.09 -7.91 -26.69
C VAL A 406 -8.92 -8.22 -28.18
N THR A 407 -8.36 -9.39 -28.52
CA THR A 407 -8.19 -9.79 -29.92
C THR A 407 -9.54 -10.00 -30.61
N ARG A 408 -10.53 -10.53 -29.89
CA ARG A 408 -11.87 -10.83 -30.42
C ARG A 408 -12.66 -9.55 -30.69
N THR A 409 -12.65 -8.60 -29.76
CA THR A 409 -13.34 -7.31 -29.92
C THR A 409 -12.72 -6.46 -31.03
N ARG A 410 -11.37 -6.44 -31.13
CA ARG A 410 -10.69 -5.77 -32.25
C ARG A 410 -11.06 -6.37 -33.61
N ARG A 411 -11.19 -7.70 -33.72
CA ARG A 411 -11.70 -8.35 -34.94
C ARG A 411 -13.15 -8.01 -35.26
N ALA A 412 -13.94 -7.66 -34.24
CA ALA A 412 -15.31 -7.18 -34.39
C ALA A 412 -15.39 -5.67 -34.71
N GLY A 413 -14.26 -5.00 -34.94
CA GLY A 413 -14.22 -3.58 -35.31
C GLY A 413 -14.39 -2.61 -34.14
N VAL A 414 -14.19 -3.06 -32.89
CA VAL A 414 -14.25 -2.21 -31.70
C VAL A 414 -12.94 -1.42 -31.53
N THR A 415 -13.04 -0.11 -31.44
CA THR A 415 -11.99 0.82 -30.97
C THR A 415 -12.35 1.36 -29.59
N VAL A 416 -11.38 1.97 -28.89
CA VAL A 416 -11.60 2.59 -27.58
C VAL A 416 -11.17 4.04 -27.65
N ARG A 417 -12.06 4.94 -27.22
CA ARG A 417 -11.76 6.37 -27.07
C ARG A 417 -11.82 6.76 -25.60
N ILE A 418 -10.90 7.62 -25.19
CA ILE A 418 -10.74 8.06 -23.79
C ILE A 418 -10.79 9.58 -23.77
N ARG A 419 -11.71 10.16 -22.99
CA ARG A 419 -11.93 11.62 -22.90
C ARG A 419 -12.25 12.02 -21.47
N ARG A 420 -11.90 13.25 -21.08
CA ARG A 420 -12.40 13.82 -19.81
C ARG A 420 -13.84 14.31 -19.97
N HIS A 421 -14.62 14.32 -18.89
CA HIS A 421 -16.02 14.77 -18.93
C HIS A 421 -16.12 16.23 -19.44
N GLY A 422 -15.17 17.09 -19.06
CA GLY A 422 -15.11 18.49 -19.52
C GLY A 422 -14.81 18.67 -21.02
N GLU A 423 -14.30 17.64 -21.70
CA GLU A 423 -14.05 17.65 -23.16
C GLU A 423 -15.30 17.28 -23.97
N ILE A 424 -16.35 16.77 -23.32
CA ILE A 424 -17.57 16.30 -23.96
C ILE A 424 -18.56 17.45 -24.06
N SER A 425 -19.09 17.69 -25.26
CA SER A 425 -20.04 18.79 -25.46
C SER A 425 -21.30 18.61 -24.61
N THR A 426 -21.60 19.63 -23.80
CA THR A 426 -22.83 19.75 -23.01
C THR A 426 -23.86 20.68 -23.64
N SER A 427 -23.57 21.28 -24.81
CA SER A 427 -24.47 22.21 -25.49
C SER A 427 -25.32 21.51 -26.55
N SER A 428 -26.65 21.65 -26.44
CA SER A 428 -27.59 21.18 -27.46
C SER A 428 -27.64 22.17 -28.63
N ILE A 429 -27.40 21.72 -29.85
CA ILE A 429 -27.49 22.57 -31.06
C ILE A 429 -28.70 22.12 -31.90
N GLY A 430 -29.64 23.03 -32.16
CA GLY A 430 -30.78 22.78 -33.05
C GLY A 430 -31.77 21.72 -32.57
N GLY A 431 -31.94 21.55 -31.25
CA GLY A 431 -32.87 20.58 -30.66
C GLY A 431 -32.38 19.12 -30.66
N ARG A 432 -31.12 18.88 -31.06
CA ARG A 432 -30.47 17.56 -30.90
C ARG A 432 -29.83 17.47 -29.51
N PRO A 433 -29.93 16.31 -28.83
CA PRO A 433 -29.26 16.09 -27.56
C PRO A 433 -27.74 16.24 -27.72
N SER A 434 -27.13 16.90 -26.75
CA SER A 434 -25.68 17.04 -26.60
C SER A 434 -25.00 15.67 -26.47
N GLU A 435 -23.67 15.64 -26.62
CA GLU A 435 -22.93 14.37 -26.49
C GLU A 435 -23.05 13.80 -25.08
N MET A 436 -22.98 14.66 -24.05
CA MET A 436 -23.13 14.23 -22.66
C MET A 436 -24.55 13.69 -22.38
N GLU A 437 -25.60 14.31 -22.93
CA GLU A 437 -26.98 13.80 -22.78
C GLU A 437 -27.14 12.40 -23.39
N LYS A 438 -26.44 12.10 -24.50
CA LYS A 438 -26.42 10.75 -25.08
C LYS A 438 -25.66 9.76 -24.19
N VAL A 439 -24.58 10.18 -23.55
CA VAL A 439 -23.83 9.34 -22.59
C VAL A 439 -24.71 9.01 -21.38
N VAL A 440 -25.40 10.01 -20.81
CA VAL A 440 -26.35 9.83 -19.70
C VAL A 440 -27.47 8.87 -20.09
N ALA A 441 -28.10 9.08 -21.26
CA ALA A 441 -29.17 8.22 -21.74
C ALA A 441 -28.71 6.74 -21.89
N ARG A 442 -27.51 6.50 -22.44
CA ARG A 442 -26.94 5.15 -22.53
C ARG A 442 -26.64 4.54 -21.16
N ALA A 443 -26.12 5.33 -20.22
CA ALA A 443 -25.86 4.87 -18.85
C ALA A 443 -27.14 4.44 -18.13
N ASP A 444 -28.25 5.14 -18.39
CA ASP A 444 -29.59 4.81 -17.91
C ASP A 444 -30.18 3.56 -18.59
N ASP A 445 -30.11 3.48 -19.93
CA ASP A 445 -30.68 2.39 -20.73
C ASP A 445 -29.98 1.04 -20.47
N TRP A 446 -28.67 1.05 -20.21
CA TRP A 446 -27.88 -0.16 -19.93
C TRP A 446 -27.86 -0.53 -18.44
N ARG A 447 -28.69 0.10 -17.61
CA ARG A 447 -28.79 -0.20 -16.17
C ARG A 447 -29.64 -1.46 -15.94
N ASP A 448 -29.16 -2.35 -15.07
CA ASP A 448 -29.86 -3.59 -14.72
C ASP A 448 -30.92 -3.42 -13.60
N THR A 449 -30.90 -2.33 -12.83
CA THR A 449 -31.81 -2.04 -11.71
C THR A 449 -32.28 -0.58 -11.69
N ASP A 450 -33.46 -0.28 -11.13
CA ASP A 450 -34.01 1.09 -11.08
C ASP A 450 -33.21 2.08 -10.19
N GLU A 451 -32.40 1.60 -9.23
CA GLU A 451 -31.51 2.43 -8.40
C GLU A 451 -30.03 2.03 -8.59
N GLU A 452 -29.11 3.00 -8.47
CA GLU A 452 -27.67 2.79 -8.53
C GLU A 452 -27.12 2.26 -7.20
N ARG A 453 -26.32 1.18 -7.30
CA ARG A 453 -25.64 0.52 -6.18
C ARG A 453 -24.31 1.22 -5.89
N GLY A 454 -23.86 1.25 -4.63
CA GLY A 454 -22.52 1.74 -4.27
C GLY A 454 -22.51 2.96 -3.35
N PHE A 455 -22.74 2.83 -2.04
CA PHE A 455 -22.68 3.97 -1.09
C PHE A 455 -21.26 4.49 -0.89
N ALA A 456 -20.29 3.58 -0.76
CA ALA A 456 -18.88 3.95 -0.66
C ALA A 456 -18.19 4.10 -2.03
N MET A 457 -18.80 3.64 -3.13
CA MET A 457 -18.05 3.23 -4.34
C MET A 457 -18.71 3.62 -5.67
N ALA A 458 -19.77 4.43 -5.63
CA ALA A 458 -20.39 4.98 -6.84
C ALA A 458 -20.85 6.41 -6.57
N LEU A 459 -20.54 7.31 -7.49
CA LEU A 459 -20.89 8.71 -7.46
C LEU A 459 -22.38 8.92 -7.75
N SER A 460 -22.98 7.98 -8.48
CA SER A 460 -24.39 7.96 -8.84
C SER A 460 -24.91 9.22 -9.55
N ARG A 461 -24.02 9.86 -10.32
CA ARG A 461 -24.30 10.99 -11.22
C ARG A 461 -23.25 10.99 -12.34
N ILE A 462 -23.71 11.20 -13.57
CA ILE A 462 -22.84 11.34 -14.75
C ILE A 462 -23.25 12.62 -15.50
N GLY A 463 -22.25 13.37 -16.00
CA GLY A 463 -22.49 14.63 -16.72
C GLY A 463 -22.69 15.88 -15.85
N ASP A 464 -22.35 15.82 -14.56
CA ASP A 464 -22.30 17.01 -13.70
C ASP A 464 -21.04 17.84 -14.01
N ARG A 465 -21.19 19.16 -14.14
CA ARG A 465 -20.06 20.08 -14.44
C ARG A 465 -19.03 20.14 -13.32
N ALA A 466 -19.39 19.78 -12.09
CA ALA A 466 -18.42 19.68 -11.00
C ALA A 466 -17.46 18.48 -11.16
N ASP A 467 -17.75 17.56 -12.09
CA ASP A 467 -17.03 16.32 -12.30
C ASP A 467 -16.27 16.31 -13.65
N ASP A 468 -15.94 17.48 -14.20
CA ASP A 468 -15.25 17.63 -15.51
C ASP A 468 -13.92 16.86 -15.60
N ASN A 469 -13.25 16.63 -14.47
CA ASN A 469 -12.00 15.87 -14.39
C ASN A 469 -12.17 14.35 -14.44
N CYS A 470 -13.39 13.83 -14.31
CA CYS A 470 -13.69 12.41 -14.47
C CYS A 470 -13.35 11.94 -15.89
N LEU A 471 -12.91 10.70 -16.00
CA LEU A 471 -12.49 10.08 -17.25
C LEU A 471 -13.60 9.18 -17.78
N LEU A 472 -13.95 9.31 -19.06
CA LEU A 472 -14.86 8.43 -19.76
C LEU A 472 -14.09 7.61 -20.80
N VAL A 473 -14.20 6.29 -20.69
CA VAL A 473 -13.63 5.31 -21.63
C VAL A 473 -14.79 4.66 -22.37
N GLU A 474 -14.91 4.88 -23.67
CA GLU A 474 -15.99 4.34 -24.50
C GLU A 474 -15.43 3.33 -25.51
N ALA A 475 -16.08 2.16 -25.61
CA ALA A 475 -15.87 1.21 -26.69
C ALA A 475 -16.81 1.51 -27.84
N VAL A 476 -16.27 1.72 -29.03
CA VAL A 476 -16.99 2.21 -30.21
C VAL A 476 -16.79 1.26 -31.38
N VAL A 477 -17.86 0.91 -32.08
CA VAL A 477 -17.80 0.17 -33.36
C VAL A 477 -17.93 1.17 -34.49
N GLY A 478 -17.03 1.08 -35.48
CA GLY A 478 -17.08 1.95 -36.66
C GLY A 478 -16.83 3.43 -36.35
N GLU A 479 -15.93 3.73 -35.42
CA GLU A 479 -15.56 5.10 -35.04
C GLU A 479 -15.24 5.98 -36.26
N GLY A 480 -15.87 7.16 -36.33
CA GLY A 480 -15.70 8.09 -37.45
C GLY A 480 -16.46 7.72 -38.73
N THR A 481 -17.29 6.67 -38.71
CA THR A 481 -18.20 6.32 -39.82
C THR A 481 -19.62 6.84 -39.57
N ALA A 482 -20.48 6.80 -40.60
CA ALA A 482 -21.89 7.18 -40.46
C ALA A 482 -22.69 6.23 -39.52
N ASP A 483 -22.16 5.03 -39.28
CA ASP A 483 -22.78 3.97 -38.47
C ASP A 483 -22.08 3.81 -37.11
N GLU A 484 -21.48 4.87 -36.57
CA GLU A 484 -20.79 4.84 -35.26
C GLU A 484 -21.75 4.42 -34.13
N GLU A 485 -21.38 3.36 -33.42
CA GLU A 485 -22.15 2.82 -32.30
C GLU A 485 -21.28 2.62 -31.06
N VAL A 486 -21.69 3.18 -29.92
CA VAL A 486 -21.03 2.92 -28.63
C VAL A 486 -21.61 1.64 -28.04
N VAL A 487 -20.75 0.66 -27.76
CA VAL A 487 -21.12 -0.68 -27.27
C VAL A 487 -20.71 -0.93 -25.81
N GLY A 488 -19.97 0.00 -25.21
CA GLY A 488 -19.66 -0.01 -23.79
C GLY A 488 -19.06 1.30 -23.29
N MET A 489 -19.17 1.53 -21.98
CA MET A 489 -18.57 2.69 -21.32
C MET A 489 -18.09 2.37 -19.91
N LEU A 490 -16.96 2.93 -19.53
CA LEU A 490 -16.45 3.02 -18.16
C LEU A 490 -16.29 4.49 -17.78
N SER A 491 -16.78 4.89 -16.60
CA SER A 491 -16.49 6.21 -16.01
C SER A 491 -15.56 6.01 -14.82
N PHE A 492 -14.51 6.82 -14.74
CA PHE A 492 -13.58 6.82 -13.62
C PHE A 492 -13.51 8.20 -12.96
N VAL A 493 -13.51 8.21 -11.63
CA VAL A 493 -13.29 9.42 -10.83
C VAL A 493 -11.80 9.63 -10.55
N PRO A 494 -11.34 10.87 -10.32
CA PRO A 494 -9.96 11.14 -9.93
C PRO A 494 -9.58 10.48 -8.61
N TRP A 495 -8.41 9.85 -8.56
CA TRP A 495 -7.74 9.38 -7.34
C TRP A 495 -6.38 10.07 -7.25
N GLY A 496 -6.24 11.00 -6.31
CA GLY A 496 -5.05 11.84 -6.20
C GLY A 496 -4.69 12.56 -7.51
N ARG A 497 -3.39 12.80 -7.69
CA ARG A 497 -2.85 13.42 -8.91
C ARG A 497 -2.58 12.44 -10.06
N ARG A 498 -2.45 11.15 -9.77
CA ARG A 498 -1.91 10.14 -10.70
C ARG A 498 -2.79 8.89 -10.86
N GLY A 499 -3.87 8.78 -10.11
CA GLY A 499 -4.75 7.62 -10.12
C GLY A 499 -6.14 7.94 -10.70
N VAL A 500 -6.85 6.87 -11.10
CA VAL A 500 -8.28 6.93 -11.41
C VAL A 500 -9.00 5.74 -10.79
N SER A 501 -10.24 5.93 -10.34
CA SER A 501 -11.03 4.89 -9.66
C SER A 501 -12.36 4.65 -10.36
N LEU A 502 -12.71 3.38 -10.59
CA LEU A 502 -13.87 3.00 -11.39
C LEU A 502 -15.19 3.35 -10.69
N ASP A 503 -15.94 4.29 -11.26
CA ASP A 503 -17.26 4.73 -10.79
C ASP A 503 -18.40 3.96 -11.47
N LEU A 504 -18.37 3.91 -12.80
CA LEU A 504 -19.44 3.35 -13.61
C LEU A 504 -18.90 2.33 -14.60
N MET A 505 -19.52 1.16 -14.67
CA MET A 505 -19.25 0.16 -15.71
C MET A 505 -20.56 -0.25 -16.37
N ARG A 506 -20.69 0.01 -17.68
CA ARG A 506 -21.87 -0.33 -18.48
C ARG A 506 -21.46 -0.90 -19.84
N ARG A 507 -22.24 -1.85 -20.35
CA ARG A 507 -22.06 -2.43 -21.68
C ARG A 507 -23.40 -2.74 -22.31
N ASP A 508 -23.47 -2.64 -23.63
CA ASP A 508 -24.60 -3.18 -24.35
C ASP A 508 -24.63 -4.72 -24.20
N ARG A 509 -25.81 -5.26 -23.92
CA ARG A 509 -26.06 -6.71 -23.83
C ARG A 509 -25.89 -7.39 -25.19
N GLN A 510 -26.11 -6.66 -26.28
CA GLN A 510 -25.94 -7.15 -27.65
C GLN A 510 -24.51 -6.95 -28.18
N GLY A 511 -23.67 -6.21 -27.45
CA GLY A 511 -22.28 -5.94 -27.83
C GLY A 511 -21.37 -7.19 -27.78
N PRO A 512 -20.22 -7.15 -28.49
CA PRO A 512 -19.29 -8.27 -28.55
C PRO A 512 -18.73 -8.64 -27.16
N ASN A 513 -18.51 -9.93 -26.92
CA ASN A 513 -17.92 -10.39 -25.66
C ASN A 513 -16.44 -9.97 -25.57
N GLY A 514 -16.03 -9.37 -24.44
CA GLY A 514 -14.68 -8.84 -24.24
C GLY A 514 -14.57 -7.31 -24.22
N VAL A 515 -15.69 -6.58 -24.34
CA VAL A 515 -15.69 -5.10 -24.45
C VAL A 515 -15.10 -4.42 -23.21
N VAL A 516 -15.40 -4.91 -22.00
CA VAL A 516 -14.85 -4.36 -20.75
C VAL A 516 -13.34 -4.61 -20.65
N GLU A 517 -12.91 -5.83 -20.98
CA GLU A 517 -11.49 -6.20 -21.05
C GLU A 517 -10.70 -5.30 -21.99
N THR A 518 -11.33 -4.93 -23.11
CA THR A 518 -10.74 -4.04 -24.11
C THR A 518 -10.61 -2.62 -23.57
N MET A 519 -11.67 -2.08 -22.96
CA MET A 519 -11.63 -0.74 -22.38
C MET A 519 -10.59 -0.61 -21.25
N VAL A 520 -10.53 -1.59 -20.33
CA VAL A 520 -9.54 -1.60 -19.24
C VAL A 520 -8.12 -1.72 -19.79
N ALA A 521 -7.89 -2.64 -20.73
CA ALA A 521 -6.56 -2.83 -21.32
C ALA A 521 -6.10 -1.60 -22.12
N GLU A 522 -6.97 -0.96 -22.89
CA GLU A 522 -6.64 0.27 -23.62
C GLU A 522 -6.42 1.46 -22.68
N LEU A 523 -7.17 1.58 -21.58
CA LEU A 523 -6.91 2.59 -20.55
C LEU A 523 -5.51 2.41 -19.96
N CYS A 524 -5.12 1.19 -19.59
CA CYS A 524 -3.79 0.93 -19.03
C CYS A 524 -2.67 1.17 -20.06
N ARG A 525 -2.90 0.83 -21.35
CA ARG A 525 -1.90 1.06 -22.41
C ARG A 525 -1.72 2.53 -22.80
N ASN A 526 -2.76 3.35 -22.66
CA ASN A 526 -2.72 4.80 -22.96
C ASN A 526 -2.52 5.65 -21.70
N SER A 527 -2.22 5.03 -20.56
CA SER A 527 -2.15 5.68 -19.26
C SER A 527 -1.09 6.79 -19.18
N GLU A 528 0.07 6.58 -19.83
CA GLU A 528 1.17 7.55 -19.87
C GLU A 528 0.77 8.88 -20.55
N GLN A 529 -0.01 8.81 -21.63
CA GLN A 529 -0.54 10.00 -22.32
C GLN A 529 -1.54 10.77 -21.45
N LEU A 530 -2.18 10.09 -20.50
CA LEU A 530 -3.20 10.64 -19.62
C LEU A 530 -2.65 11.04 -18.23
N GLY A 531 -1.38 10.75 -17.96
CA GLY A 531 -0.74 10.98 -16.65
C GLY A 531 -1.21 10.02 -15.55
N ILE A 532 -1.67 8.82 -15.91
CA ILE A 532 -2.25 7.84 -14.98
C ILE A 532 -1.23 6.74 -14.66
N THR A 533 -0.90 6.55 -13.39
CA THR A 533 -0.06 5.44 -12.91
C THR A 533 -0.85 4.30 -12.29
N GLU A 534 -2.05 4.60 -11.78
CA GLU A 534 -2.85 3.65 -11.00
C GLU A 534 -4.32 3.68 -11.43
N VAL A 535 -4.91 2.49 -11.58
CA VAL A 535 -6.32 2.32 -11.94
C VAL A 535 -6.98 1.39 -10.94
N SER A 536 -7.89 1.90 -10.13
CA SER A 536 -8.75 1.06 -9.31
C SER A 536 -9.93 0.52 -10.13
N LEU A 537 -10.12 -0.80 -10.08
CA LEU A 537 -11.25 -1.53 -10.65
C LEU A 537 -12.36 -1.80 -9.63
N ASN A 538 -12.39 -1.02 -8.55
CA ASN A 538 -13.39 -1.09 -7.48
C ASN A 538 -13.27 -2.38 -6.63
N PHE A 539 -14.07 -2.43 -5.56
CA PHE A 539 -13.98 -3.37 -4.44
C PHE A 539 -14.68 -4.71 -4.70
N ALA A 540 -14.00 -5.81 -4.34
CA ALA A 540 -14.53 -7.16 -4.33
C ALA A 540 -14.83 -7.61 -2.89
N ALA A 541 -16.12 -7.61 -2.52
CA ALA A 541 -16.59 -8.05 -1.21
C ALA A 541 -16.26 -9.54 -0.96
N PHE A 542 -15.77 -9.83 0.25
CA PHE A 542 -15.52 -11.17 0.79
C PHE A 542 -14.56 -12.04 -0.03
N ARG A 543 -13.58 -11.43 -0.72
CA ARG A 543 -12.56 -12.15 -1.52
C ARG A 543 -11.93 -13.32 -0.77
N ALA A 544 -11.48 -13.13 0.46
CA ALA A 544 -10.84 -14.18 1.25
C ALA A 544 -11.65 -15.49 1.32
N PHE A 545 -12.98 -15.40 1.37
CA PHE A 545 -13.86 -16.58 1.34
C PHE A 545 -13.97 -17.23 -0.05
N PHE A 546 -13.90 -16.44 -1.13
CA PHE A 546 -13.92 -16.96 -2.50
C PHE A 546 -12.58 -17.57 -2.94
N GLU A 547 -11.47 -17.05 -2.43
CA GLU A 547 -10.12 -17.52 -2.76
C GLU A 547 -9.73 -18.76 -1.95
N GLN A 548 -9.92 -18.72 -0.62
CA GLN A 548 -9.50 -19.79 0.28
C GLN A 548 -10.57 -20.88 0.46
N GLY A 549 -11.86 -20.53 0.36
CA GLY A 549 -12.97 -21.48 0.53
C GLY A 549 -12.91 -22.74 -0.35
N PRO A 550 -12.61 -22.65 -1.66
CA PRO A 550 -12.52 -23.80 -2.54
C PRO A 550 -11.17 -24.55 -2.48
N GLN A 551 -10.17 -24.07 -1.72
CA GLN A 551 -8.85 -24.69 -1.65
C GLN A 551 -8.84 -25.97 -0.79
N ILE A 552 -7.98 -26.92 -1.15
CA ILE A 552 -7.76 -28.16 -0.41
C ILE A 552 -7.01 -27.81 0.88
N GLY A 553 -7.69 -27.88 2.04
CA GLY A 553 -7.15 -27.47 3.35
C GLY A 553 -7.98 -26.42 4.08
N ALA A 554 -8.99 -25.82 3.42
CA ALA A 554 -9.84 -24.82 4.03
C ALA A 554 -10.61 -25.35 5.26
N GLY A 555 -10.50 -24.63 6.38
CA GLY A 555 -11.14 -25.00 7.64
C GLY A 555 -12.69 -25.00 7.56
N PRO A 556 -13.38 -25.63 8.54
CA PRO A 556 -14.84 -25.80 8.51
C PRO A 556 -15.63 -24.48 8.40
N ILE A 557 -15.14 -23.42 9.06
CA ILE A 557 -15.75 -22.09 9.08
C ILE A 557 -15.68 -21.44 7.69
N MET A 558 -14.52 -21.52 7.02
CA MET A 558 -14.32 -20.96 5.69
C MET A 558 -15.20 -21.65 4.64
N ARG A 559 -15.36 -22.98 4.73
CA ARG A 559 -16.24 -23.75 3.84
C ARG A 559 -17.72 -23.42 4.03
N MET A 560 -18.16 -23.27 5.29
CA MET A 560 -19.52 -22.86 5.61
C MET A 560 -19.79 -21.43 5.13
N GLY A 561 -18.86 -20.50 5.39
CA GLY A 561 -18.92 -19.12 4.92
C GLY A 561 -19.02 -19.03 3.40
N TYR A 562 -18.15 -19.76 2.68
CA TYR A 562 -18.21 -19.88 1.21
C TYR A 562 -19.58 -20.40 0.74
N SER A 563 -20.13 -21.44 1.37
CA SER A 563 -21.43 -22.02 0.98
C SER A 563 -22.60 -21.03 1.16
N VAL A 564 -22.60 -20.26 2.25
CA VAL A 564 -23.61 -19.22 2.51
C VAL A 564 -23.47 -18.07 1.50
N LEU A 565 -22.24 -17.63 1.22
CA LEU A 565 -21.97 -16.59 0.23
C LEU A 565 -22.31 -17.03 -1.19
N MET A 566 -22.10 -18.30 -1.56
CA MET A 566 -22.49 -18.88 -2.85
C MET A 566 -24.02 -18.98 -3.03
N PHE A 567 -24.77 -19.13 -1.95
CA PHE A 567 -26.24 -19.01 -2.00
C PHE A 567 -26.66 -17.55 -2.23
N GLY A 568 -26.00 -16.60 -1.54
CA GLY A 568 -26.24 -15.16 -1.69
C GLY A 568 -25.77 -14.57 -3.04
N SER A 569 -24.72 -15.11 -3.65
CA SER A 569 -24.16 -14.63 -4.92
C SER A 569 -25.16 -14.77 -6.07
N ARG A 570 -26.14 -15.69 -5.97
CA ARG A 570 -27.28 -15.81 -6.88
C ARG A 570 -28.13 -14.54 -6.97
N PHE A 571 -28.13 -13.72 -5.92
CA PHE A 571 -28.89 -12.48 -5.83
C PHE A 571 -28.00 -11.23 -5.95
N PHE A 572 -26.72 -11.32 -5.56
CA PHE A 572 -25.84 -10.15 -5.39
C PHE A 572 -24.57 -10.14 -6.27
N GLN A 573 -24.33 -11.13 -7.13
CA GLN A 573 -23.25 -11.15 -8.14
C GLN A 573 -21.80 -10.88 -7.61
N MET A 574 -21.50 -11.20 -6.35
CA MET A 574 -20.20 -10.92 -5.72
C MET A 574 -19.04 -11.73 -6.34
N GLU A 575 -19.27 -13.01 -6.66
CA GLU A 575 -18.23 -13.90 -7.23
C GLU A 575 -17.83 -13.48 -8.66
N SER A 576 -18.80 -13.02 -9.46
CA SER A 576 -18.53 -12.56 -10.83
C SER A 576 -17.67 -11.31 -10.87
N LEU A 577 -17.81 -10.41 -9.88
CA LEU A 577 -16.99 -9.20 -9.78
C LEU A 577 -15.54 -9.55 -9.44
N TYR A 578 -15.33 -10.41 -8.42
CA TYR A 578 -13.98 -10.91 -8.08
C TYR A 578 -13.30 -11.56 -9.30
N LYS A 579 -13.97 -12.51 -9.98
CA LYS A 579 -13.42 -13.18 -11.17
C LYS A 579 -13.16 -12.21 -12.33
N SER A 580 -13.99 -11.17 -12.46
CA SER A 580 -13.80 -10.14 -13.48
C SER A 580 -12.59 -9.26 -13.19
N ASN A 581 -12.25 -9.01 -11.93
CA ASN A 581 -11.08 -8.18 -11.59
C ASN A 581 -9.79 -9.01 -11.53
N ALA A 582 -9.85 -10.23 -10.99
CA ALA A 582 -8.70 -11.13 -10.83
C ALA A 582 -7.99 -11.46 -12.16
N LYS A 583 -8.70 -11.43 -13.29
CA LYS A 583 -8.14 -11.70 -14.62
C LYS A 583 -7.09 -10.67 -15.08
N TYR A 584 -7.04 -9.51 -14.44
CA TYR A 584 -6.08 -8.44 -14.76
C TYR A 584 -4.83 -8.46 -13.87
N LEU A 585 -4.72 -9.43 -12.95
CA LEU A 585 -3.62 -9.54 -11.98
C LEU A 585 -3.41 -8.25 -11.17
N PRO A 586 -4.45 -7.72 -10.50
CA PRO A 586 -4.33 -6.50 -9.70
C PRO A 586 -3.59 -6.77 -8.39
N ASP A 587 -3.02 -5.70 -7.83
CA ASP A 587 -2.67 -5.63 -6.43
C ASP A 587 -3.95 -5.41 -5.61
N TRP A 588 -4.01 -6.08 -4.47
CA TRP A 588 -5.23 -6.14 -3.68
C TRP A 588 -5.05 -5.41 -2.36
N GLU A 589 -5.81 -4.33 -2.19
CA GLU A 589 -5.83 -3.57 -0.94
C GLU A 589 -7.06 -3.88 -0.10
N SER A 590 -6.86 -4.26 1.16
CA SER A 590 -7.97 -4.54 2.06
C SER A 590 -8.78 -3.30 2.40
N ARG A 591 -10.10 -3.49 2.48
CA ARG A 591 -11.07 -2.49 2.96
C ARG A 591 -11.84 -3.03 4.16
N TYR A 592 -12.13 -2.14 5.10
CA TYR A 592 -12.62 -2.50 6.43
C TYR A 592 -14.02 -1.93 6.71
N LEU A 593 -14.79 -2.68 7.50
CA LEU A 593 -15.97 -2.23 8.21
C LEU A 593 -15.59 -1.96 9.66
N CYS A 594 -15.69 -0.69 10.08
CA CYS A 594 -15.43 -0.28 11.45
C CYS A 594 -16.75 -0.08 12.20
N PHE A 595 -16.91 -0.63 13.39
CA PHE A 595 -18.16 -0.54 14.16
C PHE A 595 -17.93 -0.52 15.67
N GLU A 596 -18.92 -0.10 16.46
CA GLU A 596 -18.74 0.03 17.91
C GLU A 596 -18.73 -1.28 18.70
N ASP A 597 -19.52 -2.31 18.38
CA ASP A 597 -19.62 -3.54 19.20
C ASP A 597 -20.15 -4.71 18.36
N ASN A 598 -19.66 -5.92 18.63
CA ASN A 598 -20.14 -7.17 18.03
C ASN A 598 -21.65 -7.39 18.19
N ARG A 599 -22.27 -6.88 19.28
CA ARG A 599 -23.72 -7.04 19.52
C ARG A 599 -24.59 -6.32 18.50
N ILE A 600 -24.08 -5.25 17.89
CA ILE A 600 -24.82 -4.46 16.89
C ILE A 600 -24.45 -4.86 15.46
N LEU A 601 -23.45 -5.73 15.27
CA LEU A 601 -22.95 -6.12 13.95
C LEU A 601 -24.05 -6.59 12.98
N PRO A 602 -25.07 -7.38 13.37
CA PRO A 602 -26.16 -7.75 12.45
C PRO A 602 -26.95 -6.53 11.96
N ARG A 603 -27.13 -5.52 12.81
CA ARG A 603 -27.85 -4.28 12.48
C ARG A 603 -26.99 -3.37 11.61
N VAL A 604 -25.69 -3.28 11.89
CA VAL A 604 -24.71 -2.55 11.05
C VAL A 604 -24.64 -3.19 9.66
N GLY A 605 -24.54 -4.52 9.58
CA GLY A 605 -24.54 -5.26 8.32
C GLY A 605 -25.81 -5.01 7.49
N LEU A 606 -27.00 -5.05 8.10
CA LEU A 606 -28.25 -4.73 7.40
C LEU A 606 -28.29 -3.27 6.94
N ALA A 607 -27.80 -2.34 7.76
CA ALA A 607 -27.75 -0.92 7.42
C ALA A 607 -26.74 -0.66 6.28
N ALA A 608 -25.60 -1.35 6.26
CA ALA A 608 -24.63 -1.33 5.16
C ALA A 608 -25.23 -1.85 3.84
N ILE A 609 -25.94 -2.99 3.88
CA ILE A 609 -26.64 -3.56 2.71
C ILE A 609 -27.68 -2.58 2.15
N LEU A 610 -28.43 -1.89 3.02
CA LEU A 610 -29.40 -0.87 2.64
C LEU A 610 -28.73 0.40 2.09
N ALA A 611 -27.61 0.81 2.66
CA ALA A 611 -26.85 1.97 2.20
C ALA A 611 -26.28 1.72 0.80
N GLU A 612 -25.63 0.56 0.60
CA GLU A 612 -25.05 0.12 -0.68
C GLU A 612 -26.08 -0.13 -1.80
N GLY A 613 -27.38 -0.12 -1.49
CA GLY A 613 -28.45 -0.24 -2.49
C GLY A 613 -28.77 -1.69 -2.90
N PHE A 614 -28.31 -2.69 -2.14
CA PHE A 614 -28.64 -4.09 -2.39
C PHE A 614 -30.10 -4.45 -2.07
N ILE A 615 -30.74 -3.69 -1.18
CA ILE A 615 -32.17 -3.81 -0.84
C ILE A 615 -32.81 -2.42 -0.91
N THR A 616 -33.89 -2.28 -1.68
CA THR A 616 -34.65 -1.03 -1.78
C THR A 616 -35.93 -1.11 -0.96
N LEU A 617 -36.15 -0.13 -0.09
CA LEU A 617 -37.42 0.03 0.64
C LEU A 617 -38.33 1.03 -0.10
N PRO A 618 -39.65 0.79 -0.19
CA PRO A 618 -40.56 1.68 -0.89
C PRO A 618 -40.51 3.11 -0.33
N LYS A 619 -40.20 4.08 -1.20
CA LYS A 619 -40.12 5.50 -0.86
C LYS A 619 -41.47 6.18 -1.12
N PHE A 620 -42.04 6.82 -0.09
CA PHE A 620 -43.25 7.65 -0.21
C PHE A 620 -42.88 9.12 0.02
N GLY A 621 -43.01 9.96 -1.03
CA GLY A 621 -42.78 11.42 -1.00
C GLY A 621 -41.97 11.97 -2.19
N ARG A 622 -41.98 13.29 -2.40
CA ARG A 622 -41.15 13.97 -3.41
C ARG A 622 -39.66 13.97 -2.99
N ALA A 623 -38.76 13.71 -3.95
CA ALA A 623 -37.32 13.91 -3.77
C ALA A 623 -37.02 15.40 -3.48
N LYS A 624 -36.20 15.67 -2.47
CA LYS A 624 -35.73 17.03 -2.14
C LYS A 624 -34.33 17.24 -2.70
N HIS A 625 -34.05 18.44 -3.19
CA HIS A 625 -32.78 18.80 -3.83
C HIS A 625 -31.76 19.34 -2.79
N TYR A 626 -30.47 19.20 -3.08
CA TYR A 626 -29.33 19.52 -2.18
C TYR A 626 -29.08 21.03 -1.96
N THR A 627 -29.86 21.91 -2.60
CA THR A 627 -29.66 23.37 -2.63
C THR A 627 -30.42 24.14 -1.54
N GLU A 628 -31.14 23.48 -0.64
CA GLU A 628 -32.10 24.12 0.28
C GLU A 628 -31.74 24.00 1.80
N GLY A 629 -30.48 23.69 2.15
CA GLY A 629 -30.01 23.47 3.54
C GLY A 629 -29.05 24.54 4.09
N GLU A 630 -28.84 24.57 5.43
CA GLU A 630 -27.72 25.32 6.04
C GLU A 630 -26.43 24.49 5.94
N PRO A 631 -25.26 25.11 5.66
CA PRO A 631 -23.97 24.42 5.63
C PRO A 631 -23.63 23.73 6.95
N SER A 632 -22.86 22.66 6.88
CA SER A 632 -22.40 21.89 8.07
C SER A 632 -21.06 22.38 8.60
N ILE A 633 -20.47 23.39 7.96
CA ILE A 633 -19.18 23.99 8.30
C ILE A 633 -19.26 24.68 9.68
N PRO A 634 -18.25 24.51 10.57
CA PRO A 634 -18.28 25.07 11.93
C PRO A 634 -18.38 26.60 11.95
N ALA A 635 -19.11 27.13 12.93
CA ALA A 635 -19.23 28.57 13.16
C ALA A 635 -17.89 29.16 13.65
N GLY A 636 -17.05 29.59 12.72
CA GLY A 636 -15.69 30.08 12.96
C GLY A 636 -14.72 29.82 11.81
N VAL A 637 -15.07 28.90 10.90
CA VAL A 637 -14.28 28.61 9.70
C VAL A 637 -14.76 29.50 8.55
N ASP A 638 -13.84 30.27 7.95
CA ASP A 638 -14.07 31.00 6.71
C ASP A 638 -13.83 30.04 5.53
N ALA A 639 -14.91 29.42 5.03
CA ALA A 639 -14.83 28.37 4.02
C ALA A 639 -14.19 28.84 2.69
N PRO A 640 -14.55 30.01 2.12
CA PRO A 640 -13.85 30.55 0.95
C PRO A 640 -12.34 30.74 1.16
N ALA A 641 -11.92 31.23 2.33
CA ALA A 641 -10.50 31.43 2.63
C ALA A 641 -9.76 30.09 2.74
N LEU A 642 -10.34 29.12 3.44
CA LEU A 642 -9.76 27.78 3.61
C LEU A 642 -9.68 27.01 2.28
N ILE A 643 -10.69 27.12 1.42
CA ILE A 643 -10.67 26.51 0.08
C ILE A 643 -9.50 27.08 -0.73
N ALA A 644 -9.36 28.41 -0.77
CA ALA A 644 -8.28 29.07 -1.49
C ALA A 644 -6.89 28.68 -0.96
N GLU A 645 -6.75 28.52 0.35
CA GLU A 645 -5.53 28.01 1.00
C GLU A 645 -5.20 26.58 0.55
N LEU A 646 -6.16 25.65 0.65
CA LEU A 646 -5.98 24.25 0.25
C LEU A 646 -5.65 24.10 -1.23
N GLU A 647 -6.29 24.89 -2.10
CA GLU A 647 -6.01 24.90 -3.54
C GLU A 647 -4.61 25.45 -3.84
N ALA A 648 -4.15 26.49 -3.13
CA ALA A 648 -2.81 27.04 -3.28
C ALA A 648 -1.72 26.07 -2.78
N GLU A 649 -1.96 25.39 -1.65
CA GLU A 649 -1.10 24.31 -1.17
C GLU A 649 -1.04 23.15 -2.18
N ALA A 650 -2.19 22.74 -2.73
CA ALA A 650 -2.25 21.69 -3.73
C ALA A 650 -1.59 22.06 -5.07
N ALA A 651 -1.46 23.36 -5.40
CA ALA A 651 -0.76 23.83 -6.59
C ALA A 651 0.77 23.91 -6.41
N THR A 652 1.25 23.97 -5.16
CA THR A 652 2.68 24.08 -4.86
C THR A 652 3.27 22.67 -4.75
N PRO A 653 4.28 22.29 -5.55
CA PRO A 653 4.99 21.04 -5.33
C PRO A 653 5.64 21.13 -3.94
N GLU A 654 5.26 20.25 -3.02
CA GLU A 654 5.95 20.11 -1.74
C GLU A 654 7.39 19.70 -2.03
N GLY A 655 8.29 20.69 -2.10
CA GLY A 655 9.70 20.43 -1.89
C GLY A 655 9.81 19.92 -0.46
N ALA A 656 10.21 18.65 -0.31
CA ALA A 656 10.54 18.07 0.99
C ALA A 656 11.33 19.10 1.79
N VAL A 657 10.89 19.43 3.01
CA VAL A 657 11.61 20.36 3.88
C VAL A 657 12.95 19.71 4.21
N VAL A 658 13.99 20.05 3.44
CA VAL A 658 15.32 19.48 3.59
C VAL A 658 15.91 20.03 4.88
N HIS A 659 15.90 19.23 5.94
CA HIS A 659 16.62 19.57 7.16
C HIS A 659 18.12 19.61 6.85
N ARG A 660 18.72 20.81 6.86
CA ARG A 660 20.14 21.02 6.56
C ARG A 660 20.93 21.15 7.87
N PRO A 661 22.05 20.42 8.03
CA PRO A 661 22.97 20.63 9.14
C PRO A 661 23.48 22.07 9.20
N GLU A 662 23.83 22.56 10.40
CA GLU A 662 24.26 23.94 10.64
C GLU A 662 25.42 24.38 9.75
N GLN A 663 26.45 23.54 9.58
CA GLN A 663 27.59 23.87 8.72
C GLN A 663 27.22 24.05 7.24
N VAL A 664 26.22 23.31 6.76
CA VAL A 664 25.71 23.47 5.38
C VAL A 664 25.01 24.82 5.23
N ARG A 665 24.24 25.23 6.25
CA ARG A 665 23.57 26.55 6.27
C ARG A 665 24.59 27.69 6.26
N VAL A 666 25.61 27.64 7.12
CA VAL A 666 26.66 28.67 7.17
C VAL A 666 27.43 28.77 5.84
N ARG A 667 27.73 27.64 5.19
CA ARG A 667 28.43 27.62 3.89
C ARG A 667 27.56 28.18 2.76
N LEU A 668 26.24 27.96 2.82
CA LEU A 668 25.28 28.61 1.91
C LEU A 668 25.25 30.12 2.13
N ASP A 669 25.18 30.59 3.37
CA ASP A 669 25.18 32.04 3.66
C ASP A 669 26.48 32.71 3.16
N LYS A 670 27.63 32.03 3.28
CA LYS A 670 28.91 32.49 2.69
C LYS A 670 28.88 32.53 1.17
N MET A 671 28.25 31.53 0.54
CA MET A 671 28.08 31.47 -0.92
C MET A 671 27.22 32.65 -1.40
N ASP A 672 26.09 32.91 -0.74
CA ASP A 672 25.19 34.01 -1.07
C ASP A 672 25.90 35.36 -0.92
N ARG A 673 26.71 35.54 0.13
CA ARG A 673 27.57 36.72 0.29
C ARG A 673 28.58 36.91 -0.85
N LEU A 674 29.16 35.83 -1.38
CA LEU A 674 30.07 35.91 -2.54
C LEU A 674 29.32 36.41 -3.78
N VAL A 675 28.12 35.88 -4.02
CA VAL A 675 27.24 36.28 -5.13
C VAL A 675 26.85 37.75 -5.02
N GLU A 676 26.43 38.20 -3.83
CA GLU A 676 26.06 39.60 -3.57
C GLU A 676 27.22 40.58 -3.83
N ARG A 677 28.46 40.13 -3.60
CA ARG A 677 29.69 40.91 -3.86
C ARG A 677 30.16 40.82 -5.32
N GLY A 678 29.44 40.10 -6.18
CA GLY A 678 29.75 39.96 -7.61
C GLY A 678 30.80 38.89 -7.93
N PHE A 679 31.09 37.98 -7.00
CA PHE A 679 31.96 36.83 -7.24
C PHE A 679 31.11 35.59 -7.51
N ASP A 680 31.33 34.97 -8.67
CA ASP A 680 30.70 33.71 -9.00
C ASP A 680 31.33 32.58 -8.16
N PRO A 681 30.58 31.88 -7.28
CA PRO A 681 31.10 30.76 -6.50
C PRO A 681 31.39 29.50 -7.34
N TYR A 682 30.96 29.47 -8.61
CA TYR A 682 31.14 28.38 -9.57
C TYR A 682 31.47 28.92 -10.98
N PRO A 683 32.59 29.63 -11.17
CA PRO A 683 32.89 30.33 -12.41
C PRO A 683 33.19 29.36 -13.57
N PRO A 684 33.15 29.87 -14.81
CA PRO A 684 33.66 29.14 -15.97
C PRO A 684 35.11 28.69 -15.78
N ALA A 685 35.42 27.52 -16.33
CA ALA A 685 36.75 26.92 -16.24
C ALA A 685 37.83 27.84 -16.82
N ASP A 686 38.94 27.99 -16.09
CA ASP A 686 40.17 28.55 -16.63
C ASP A 686 41.39 27.78 -16.10
N GLN A 687 42.36 27.57 -17.00
CA GLN A 687 43.39 26.56 -16.84
C GLN A 687 44.54 27.09 -15.98
N PRO A 688 44.95 26.39 -14.90
CA PRO A 688 46.15 26.76 -14.18
C PRO A 688 47.40 26.57 -15.05
N THR A 689 48.40 27.42 -14.86
CA THR A 689 49.68 27.34 -15.59
C THR A 689 50.50 26.09 -15.23
N HIS A 690 50.34 25.59 -14.01
CA HIS A 690 51.12 24.48 -13.45
C HIS A 690 50.21 23.59 -12.61
N THR A 691 50.51 22.29 -12.59
CA THR A 691 50.05 21.42 -11.49
C THR A 691 50.81 21.76 -10.20
N VAL A 692 50.31 21.32 -9.06
CA VAL A 692 50.99 21.50 -7.77
C VAL A 692 52.39 20.86 -7.79
N ALA A 693 52.54 19.66 -8.33
CA ALA A 693 53.84 19.00 -8.44
C ALA A 693 54.83 19.78 -9.33
N GLN A 694 54.37 20.32 -10.46
CA GLN A 694 55.20 21.16 -11.33
C GLN A 694 55.62 22.45 -10.62
N ALA A 695 54.68 23.12 -9.94
CA ALA A 695 54.97 24.34 -9.20
C ALA A 695 55.99 24.12 -8.06
N ARG A 696 56.04 22.91 -7.47
CA ARG A 696 57.04 22.57 -6.44
C ARG A 696 58.46 22.42 -6.98
N THR A 697 58.60 22.09 -8.27
CA THR A 697 59.90 21.92 -8.94
C THR A 697 60.42 23.20 -9.59
N GLU A 698 59.58 24.23 -9.66
CA GLU A 698 59.96 25.52 -10.23
C GLU A 698 60.97 26.27 -9.34
N PRO A 699 61.91 27.04 -9.93
CA PRO A 699 62.84 27.87 -9.17
C PRO A 699 62.13 28.89 -8.27
N ALA A 700 62.75 29.22 -7.13
CA ALA A 700 62.27 30.31 -6.28
C ALA A 700 62.22 31.63 -7.07
N GLY A 701 61.10 32.34 -6.99
CA GLY A 701 60.81 33.54 -7.79
C GLY A 701 59.96 33.29 -9.04
N SER A 702 59.72 32.03 -9.45
CA SER A 702 58.81 31.71 -10.55
C SER A 702 57.37 32.10 -10.23
N VAL A 703 56.68 32.72 -11.19
CA VAL A 703 55.24 33.04 -11.09
C VAL A 703 54.44 31.82 -11.53
N VAL A 704 53.56 31.34 -10.66
CA VAL A 704 52.74 30.16 -10.90
C VAL A 704 51.28 30.47 -10.56
N THR A 705 50.38 29.97 -11.41
CA THR A 705 48.95 29.81 -11.12
C THR A 705 48.67 28.33 -10.96
N ILE A 706 48.21 27.94 -9.78
CA ILE A 706 47.79 26.58 -9.44
C ILE A 706 46.30 26.55 -9.13
N ALA A 707 45.68 25.38 -9.20
CA ALA A 707 44.31 25.16 -8.75
C ALA A 707 44.22 23.87 -7.96
N GLY A 708 43.41 23.87 -6.90
CA GLY A 708 43.24 22.68 -6.06
C GLY A 708 42.28 22.89 -4.91
N ARG A 709 42.12 21.85 -4.10
CA ARG A 709 41.24 21.83 -2.93
C ARG A 709 41.97 22.31 -1.68
N VAL A 710 41.34 23.17 -0.90
CA VAL A 710 41.84 23.59 0.41
C VAL A 710 41.61 22.47 1.41
N THR A 711 42.70 21.84 1.87
CA THR A 711 42.64 20.71 2.83
C THR A 711 43.06 21.11 4.24
N ARG A 712 43.75 22.24 4.39
CA ARG A 712 44.09 22.86 5.67
C ARG A 712 43.99 24.37 5.56
N LEU A 713 43.58 25.01 6.65
CA LEU A 713 43.46 26.46 6.76
C LEU A 713 43.88 26.89 8.16
N ARG A 714 44.78 27.87 8.24
CA ARG A 714 45.30 28.47 9.48
C ARG A 714 45.32 29.99 9.32
N ASP A 715 44.44 30.67 10.03
CA ASP A 715 44.26 32.12 9.96
C ASP A 715 44.89 32.81 11.18
N PHE A 716 45.80 33.77 10.93
CA PHE A 716 46.44 34.62 11.95
C PHE A 716 46.08 36.11 11.79
N GLY A 717 44.94 36.41 11.15
CA GLY A 717 44.39 37.75 10.96
C GLY A 717 44.96 38.47 9.75
N LYS A 718 46.28 38.72 9.70
CA LYS A 718 46.94 39.41 8.56
C LYS A 718 47.65 38.47 7.59
N VAL A 719 47.77 37.21 7.98
CA VAL A 719 48.48 36.17 7.24
C VAL A 719 47.65 34.89 7.36
N VAL A 720 47.31 34.29 6.23
CA VAL A 720 46.61 33.02 6.16
C VAL A 720 47.50 32.00 5.49
N PHE A 721 47.64 30.83 6.12
CA PHE A 721 48.30 29.66 5.54
C PHE A 721 47.24 28.64 5.17
N ALA A 722 47.28 28.15 3.94
CA ALA A 722 46.41 27.07 3.50
C ALA A 722 47.20 26.01 2.74
N ASP A 723 46.76 24.76 2.82
CA ASP A 723 47.37 23.67 2.06
C ASP A 723 46.43 23.36 0.88
N ILE A 724 46.92 23.57 -0.34
CA ILE A 724 46.20 23.30 -1.58
C ILE A 724 46.64 21.94 -2.13
N HIS A 725 45.66 21.10 -2.45
CA HIS A 725 45.86 19.75 -2.97
C HIS A 725 45.22 19.61 -4.35
N ASP A 726 45.99 19.19 -5.35
CA ASP A 726 45.49 18.73 -6.65
C ASP A 726 45.77 17.23 -6.86
N TRP A 727 45.53 16.69 -8.05
CA TRP A 727 45.82 15.28 -8.33
C TRP A 727 47.31 14.92 -8.32
N SER A 728 48.19 15.90 -8.47
CA SER A 728 49.64 15.72 -8.56
C SER A 728 50.34 15.86 -7.20
N GLY A 729 49.76 16.59 -6.25
CA GLY A 729 50.29 16.68 -4.89
C GLY A 729 49.76 17.86 -4.09
N GLU A 730 50.44 18.13 -2.96
CA GLU A 730 50.10 19.17 -1.98
C GLU A 730 51.19 20.24 -1.91
N VAL A 731 50.79 21.51 -1.74
CA VAL A 731 51.69 22.64 -1.48
C VAL A 731 51.04 23.65 -0.53
N GLN A 732 51.84 24.23 0.35
CA GLN A 732 51.42 25.36 1.17
C GLN A 732 51.28 26.63 0.32
N VAL A 733 50.19 27.35 0.52
CA VAL A 733 50.00 28.71 0.04
C VAL A 733 49.97 29.68 1.20
N LEU A 734 50.54 30.86 0.98
CA LEU A 734 50.67 31.91 1.97
C LEU A 734 50.02 33.18 1.41
N VAL A 735 48.99 33.65 2.10
CA VAL A 735 48.20 34.82 1.72
C VAL A 735 48.50 35.92 2.74
N GLU A 736 49.13 37.00 2.29
CA GLU A 736 49.41 38.19 3.10
C GLU A 736 48.55 39.36 2.59
N ASP A 737 47.81 40.03 3.49
CA ASP A 737 46.94 41.16 3.11
C ASP A 737 47.70 42.26 2.34
N SER A 738 48.97 42.48 2.67
CA SER A 738 49.81 43.48 2.01
C SER A 738 50.21 43.11 0.58
N ARG A 739 50.01 41.85 0.17
CA ARG A 739 50.45 41.30 -1.12
C ARG A 739 49.28 41.01 -2.07
N VAL A 740 48.08 40.80 -1.53
CA VAL A 740 46.88 40.49 -2.32
C VAL A 740 46.42 41.74 -3.10
N ILE A 741 46.04 41.55 -4.37
CA ILE A 741 45.54 42.62 -5.22
C ILE A 741 44.24 43.21 -4.62
N PRO A 742 44.11 44.54 -4.50
CA PRO A 742 42.90 45.20 -4.00
C PRO A 742 41.65 44.77 -4.79
N GLY A 743 40.58 44.41 -4.08
CA GLY A 743 39.33 43.92 -4.68
C GLY A 743 39.21 42.39 -4.74
N THR A 744 40.24 41.64 -4.37
CA THR A 744 40.15 40.18 -4.17
C THR A 744 39.32 39.87 -2.91
N PRO A 745 38.50 38.80 -2.89
CA PRO A 745 37.78 38.39 -1.68
C PRO A 745 38.71 38.07 -0.50
N ASP A 746 38.16 38.13 0.71
CA ASP A 746 38.93 37.90 1.93
C ASP A 746 39.14 36.39 2.10
N PHE A 747 40.40 35.94 2.07
CA PHE A 747 40.70 34.52 2.08
C PHE A 747 40.27 33.84 3.39
N GLY A 748 40.48 34.50 4.55
CA GLY A 748 40.14 33.92 5.86
C GLY A 748 38.63 33.79 6.11
N THR A 749 37.84 34.73 5.58
CA THR A 749 36.40 34.83 5.82
C THR A 749 35.57 34.04 4.81
N ASP A 750 35.99 34.05 3.53
CA ASP A 750 35.21 33.53 2.42
C ASP A 750 35.57 32.08 2.03
N VAL A 751 36.78 31.59 2.37
CA VAL A 751 37.23 30.22 2.08
C VAL A 751 36.95 29.28 3.26
N ASP A 752 36.48 28.08 2.98
CA ASP A 752 36.30 26.98 3.93
C ASP A 752 37.11 25.75 3.52
N LEU A 753 37.35 24.85 4.49
CA LEU A 753 37.92 23.53 4.18
C LEU A 753 37.03 22.79 3.17
N GLY A 754 37.67 22.27 2.13
CA GLY A 754 37.03 21.59 1.01
C GLY A 754 36.77 22.48 -0.20
N ASP A 755 36.89 23.81 -0.10
CA ASP A 755 36.71 24.69 -1.26
C ASP A 755 37.75 24.41 -2.35
N LEU A 756 37.32 24.51 -3.61
CA LEU A 756 38.21 24.50 -4.77
C LEU A 756 38.57 25.93 -5.12
N ILE A 757 39.86 26.23 -5.19
CA ILE A 757 40.37 27.57 -5.50
C ILE A 757 41.42 27.51 -6.61
N GLN A 758 41.55 28.63 -7.32
CA GLN A 758 42.71 28.91 -8.17
C GLN A 758 43.50 30.05 -7.51
N ALA A 759 44.80 29.87 -7.39
CA ALA A 759 45.68 30.79 -6.69
C ALA A 759 46.90 31.12 -7.56
N ARG A 760 47.12 32.42 -7.78
CA ARG A 760 48.28 32.97 -8.49
C ARG A 760 49.25 33.55 -7.47
N GLY A 761 50.53 33.23 -7.62
CA GLY A 761 51.57 33.72 -6.73
C GLY A 761 52.97 33.40 -7.21
N VAL A 762 53.93 33.57 -6.29
CA VAL A 762 55.36 33.35 -6.57
C VAL A 762 55.89 32.22 -5.68
N VAL A 763 56.64 31.31 -6.28
CA VAL A 763 57.32 30.23 -5.54
C VAL A 763 58.35 30.83 -4.59
N GLY A 764 58.28 30.48 -3.31
CA GLY A 764 59.19 30.95 -2.28
C GLY A 764 59.18 30.03 -1.05
N THR A 765 59.63 30.55 0.08
CA THR A 765 59.66 29.82 1.35
C THR A 765 59.03 30.65 2.45
N SER A 766 58.31 29.99 3.36
CA SER A 766 57.87 30.61 4.61
C SER A 766 59.07 30.91 5.52
N ARG A 767 58.84 31.62 6.63
CA ARG A 767 59.88 31.90 7.63
C ARG A 767 60.44 30.63 8.31
N SER A 768 59.70 29.53 8.30
CA SER A 768 60.14 28.23 8.82
C SER A 768 60.94 27.41 7.79
N GLY A 769 61.16 27.93 6.58
CA GLY A 769 61.87 27.23 5.50
C GLY A 769 60.99 26.29 4.68
N GLU A 770 59.68 26.27 4.90
CA GLU A 770 58.74 25.42 4.16
C GLU A 770 58.43 26.04 2.79
N LEU A 771 58.51 25.24 1.73
CA LEU A 771 58.16 25.65 0.36
C LEU A 771 56.72 26.15 0.31
N SER A 772 56.52 27.38 -0.17
CA SER A 772 55.20 28.03 -0.19
C SER A 772 55.01 28.84 -1.47
N ILE A 773 53.77 28.92 -1.96
CA ILE A 773 53.41 29.86 -3.02
C ILE A 773 52.84 31.11 -2.35
N LEU A 774 53.52 32.24 -2.54
CA LEU A 774 53.16 33.52 -1.95
C LEU A 774 52.11 34.19 -2.84
N ILE A 775 50.85 34.14 -2.42
CA ILE A 775 49.68 34.49 -3.24
C ILE A 775 49.55 36.00 -3.40
N ASP A 776 49.30 36.43 -4.64
CA ASP A 776 48.93 37.82 -4.97
C ASP A 776 47.47 37.94 -5.46
N ALA A 777 46.88 36.88 -6.00
CA ALA A 777 45.49 36.84 -6.41
C ALA A 777 44.93 35.42 -6.29
N TRP A 778 43.65 35.32 -5.94
CA TRP A 778 42.96 34.04 -5.92
C TRP A 778 41.50 34.21 -6.34
N ARG A 779 40.89 33.12 -6.78
CA ARG A 779 39.45 33.03 -6.98
C ARG A 779 38.93 31.66 -6.55
N ILE A 780 37.65 31.61 -6.23
CA ILE A 780 36.96 30.35 -5.98
C ILE A 780 36.62 29.69 -7.32
N ASN A 781 36.86 28.39 -7.43
CA ASN A 781 36.45 27.57 -8.58
C ASN A 781 35.22 26.71 -8.24
N GLY A 782 34.99 26.44 -6.95
CA GLY A 782 33.80 25.74 -6.50
C GLY A 782 33.66 25.77 -4.99
N LYS A 783 32.55 26.33 -4.50
CA LYS A 783 32.23 26.34 -3.07
C LYS A 783 31.84 24.94 -2.59
N CYS A 784 32.46 24.48 -1.51
CA CYS A 784 32.16 23.22 -0.87
C CYS A 784 31.09 23.44 0.21
N LEU A 785 29.87 22.96 0.00
CA LEU A 785 28.75 23.17 0.93
C LEU A 785 28.72 22.18 2.11
N ARG A 786 29.43 21.05 1.99
CA ARG A 786 29.53 20.04 3.04
C ARG A 786 30.94 20.07 3.64
N PRO A 787 31.09 19.92 4.96
CA PRO A 787 32.41 19.79 5.56
C PRO A 787 33.11 18.52 5.06
N LEU A 788 34.44 18.62 4.90
CA LEU A 788 35.27 17.43 4.81
C LEU A 788 35.29 16.72 6.18
N PRO A 789 35.40 15.39 6.23
CA PRO A 789 35.66 14.64 7.46
C PRO A 789 36.93 15.13 8.16
N ASP A 790 36.97 15.03 9.49
CA ASP A 790 38.11 15.47 10.28
C ASP A 790 39.39 14.72 9.88
N LYS A 791 40.48 15.44 9.60
CA LYS A 791 41.78 14.88 9.17
C LYS A 791 42.40 13.98 10.25
N TRP A 792 42.08 14.19 11.53
CA TRP A 792 42.59 13.38 12.65
C TRP A 792 41.79 12.10 12.89
N ALA A 793 40.49 12.12 12.60
CA ALA A 793 39.65 10.93 12.63
C ALA A 793 39.78 10.12 11.33
N GLY A 794 40.09 10.79 10.21
CA GLY A 794 40.07 10.20 8.88
C GLY A 794 38.67 9.74 8.46
N LEU A 795 38.50 9.41 7.18
CA LEU A 795 37.50 8.43 6.78
C LEU A 795 38.09 7.05 7.10
N THR A 796 38.27 6.72 8.39
CA THR A 796 38.81 5.40 8.79
C THR A 796 37.75 4.32 8.67
N ASP A 797 36.47 4.69 8.80
CA ASP A 797 35.35 3.78 8.59
C ASP A 797 35.35 3.30 7.12
N PRO A 798 35.58 2.00 6.87
CA PRO A 798 35.55 1.43 5.53
C PRO A 798 34.20 1.65 4.84
N GLU A 799 33.09 1.67 5.58
CA GLU A 799 31.77 1.85 4.99
C GLU A 799 31.58 3.29 4.49
N ALA A 800 31.96 4.28 5.31
CA ALA A 800 31.95 5.68 4.89
C ALA A 800 32.88 5.96 3.70
N ARG A 801 34.05 5.30 3.61
CA ARG A 801 34.96 5.40 2.43
C ARG A 801 34.29 4.92 1.15
N VAL A 802 33.60 3.79 1.22
CA VAL A 802 32.87 3.21 0.08
C VAL A 802 31.72 4.14 -0.34
N ARG A 803 30.92 4.64 0.61
CA ARG A 803 29.77 5.51 0.33
C ARG A 803 30.18 6.90 -0.19
N GLN A 804 31.26 7.45 0.35
CA GLN A 804 31.76 8.78 0.01
C GLN A 804 33.08 8.70 -0.73
N ARG A 805 33.18 7.80 -1.72
CA ARG A 805 34.44 7.61 -2.46
C ARG A 805 34.97 8.91 -3.07
N TYR A 806 34.10 9.79 -3.52
CA TYR A 806 34.50 11.10 -4.04
C TYR A 806 35.24 11.96 -3.01
N VAL A 807 34.93 11.82 -1.71
CA VAL A 807 35.67 12.47 -0.62
C VAL A 807 36.99 11.73 -0.38
N ASP A 808 36.95 10.40 -0.28
CA ASP A 808 38.14 9.56 -0.08
C ASP A 808 39.19 9.82 -1.17
N LEU A 809 38.83 9.76 -2.46
CA LEU A 809 39.75 10.07 -3.56
C LEU A 809 40.27 11.52 -3.54
N ALA A 810 39.48 12.47 -3.02
CA ALA A 810 39.89 13.87 -2.93
C ALA A 810 40.97 14.10 -1.86
N ILE A 811 41.01 13.31 -0.79
CA ILE A 811 41.91 13.54 0.36
C ILE A 811 42.97 12.45 0.55
N ASN A 812 42.71 11.22 0.11
CA ASN A 812 43.55 10.05 0.33
C ASN A 812 44.40 9.73 -0.92
N GLU A 813 45.71 9.88 -0.80
CA GLU A 813 46.66 9.59 -1.87
C GLU A 813 46.72 8.09 -2.19
N GLU A 814 46.60 7.21 -1.20
CA GLU A 814 46.63 5.76 -1.39
C GLU A 814 45.44 5.28 -2.22
N SER A 815 44.23 5.78 -1.93
CA SER A 815 43.04 5.47 -2.74
C SER A 815 43.19 5.90 -4.20
N ARG A 816 43.87 7.03 -4.48
CA ARG A 816 44.19 7.46 -5.86
C ARG A 816 45.23 6.56 -6.52
N LYS A 817 46.28 6.17 -5.79
CA LYS A 817 47.29 5.21 -6.28
C LYS A 817 46.65 3.88 -6.63
N ASN A 818 45.77 3.34 -5.77
CA ASN A 818 45.06 2.09 -6.01
C ASN A 818 44.17 2.16 -7.25
N LEU A 819 43.45 3.27 -7.43
CA LEU A 819 42.64 3.51 -8.64
C LEU A 819 43.51 3.58 -9.91
N ALA A 820 44.68 4.22 -9.84
CA ALA A 820 45.62 4.30 -10.94
C ALA A 820 46.25 2.92 -11.27
N ILE A 821 46.64 2.14 -10.25
CA ILE A 821 47.16 0.78 -10.40
C ILE A 821 46.11 -0.11 -11.07
N ARG A 822 44.84 -0.05 -10.65
CA ARG A 822 43.76 -0.77 -11.32
C ARG A 822 43.72 -0.46 -12.82
N SER A 823 43.70 0.82 -13.18
CA SER A 823 43.67 1.25 -14.59
C SER A 823 44.86 0.68 -15.37
N LEU A 824 46.05 0.70 -14.76
CA LEU A 824 47.28 0.17 -15.35
C LEU A 824 47.27 -1.35 -15.51
N VAL A 825 46.78 -2.09 -14.52
CA VAL A 825 46.62 -3.56 -14.55
C VAL A 825 45.68 -3.96 -15.67
N VAL A 826 44.49 -3.34 -15.76
CA VAL A 826 43.51 -3.64 -16.81
C VAL A 826 44.07 -3.34 -18.20
N LYS A 827 44.74 -2.19 -18.36
CA LYS A 827 45.43 -1.84 -19.61
C LYS A 827 46.49 -2.87 -19.98
N SER A 828 47.32 -3.28 -19.01
CA SER A 828 48.36 -4.29 -19.21
C SER A 828 47.79 -5.63 -19.67
N MET A 829 46.67 -6.09 -19.10
CA MET A 829 46.01 -7.33 -19.52
C MET A 829 45.52 -7.25 -20.97
N ARG A 830 44.92 -6.13 -21.38
CA ARG A 830 44.54 -5.89 -22.80
C ARG A 830 45.76 -5.91 -23.72
N ASP A 831 46.78 -5.14 -23.39
CA ASP A 831 48.00 -5.03 -24.21
C ASP A 831 48.69 -6.39 -24.36
N PHE A 832 48.71 -7.19 -23.28
CA PHE A 832 49.30 -8.52 -23.25
C PHE A 832 48.62 -9.51 -24.21
N LEU A 833 47.28 -9.53 -24.24
CA LEU A 833 46.49 -10.38 -25.13
C LEU A 833 46.52 -9.87 -26.57
N ALA A 834 46.41 -8.56 -26.78
CA ALA A 834 46.50 -7.94 -28.10
C ALA A 834 47.86 -8.24 -28.76
N ALA A 835 48.97 -8.19 -28.00
CA ALA A 835 50.29 -8.56 -28.49
C ALA A 835 50.41 -10.04 -28.91
N ARG A 836 49.53 -10.91 -28.42
CA ARG A 836 49.45 -12.34 -28.77
C ARG A 836 48.38 -12.66 -29.82
N GLY A 837 47.79 -11.62 -30.42
CA GLY A 837 46.85 -11.72 -31.54
C GLY A 837 45.40 -12.03 -31.13
N PHE A 838 45.04 -11.85 -29.85
CA PHE A 838 43.65 -11.97 -29.43
C PHE A 838 42.83 -10.74 -29.86
N LEU A 839 41.62 -10.99 -30.37
CA LEU A 839 40.67 -9.96 -30.76
C LEU A 839 39.73 -9.61 -29.59
N GLU A 840 39.70 -8.36 -29.16
CA GLU A 840 38.73 -7.87 -28.17
C GLU A 840 37.34 -7.74 -28.82
N VAL A 841 36.31 -8.25 -28.17
CA VAL A 841 34.91 -8.19 -28.64
C VAL A 841 33.97 -7.78 -27.52
N GLU A 842 32.73 -7.42 -27.88
CA GLU A 842 31.65 -7.13 -26.94
C GLU A 842 30.50 -8.11 -27.20
N THR A 843 30.05 -8.81 -26.16
CA THR A 843 28.90 -9.73 -26.21
C THR A 843 27.71 -9.19 -25.43
N PRO A 844 26.47 -9.67 -25.67
CA PRO A 844 25.28 -9.14 -25.01
C PRO A 844 25.33 -9.27 -23.48
N MET A 845 25.10 -8.15 -22.78
CA MET A 845 24.92 -8.11 -21.32
C MET A 845 23.49 -8.44 -20.90
N LEU A 846 22.50 -8.20 -21.77
CA LEU A 846 21.11 -8.60 -21.57
C LEU A 846 20.83 -9.85 -22.43
N GLN A 847 20.46 -10.94 -21.78
CA GLN A 847 20.30 -12.27 -22.40
C GLN A 847 18.91 -12.81 -22.10
N GLN A 848 18.32 -13.59 -23.02
CA GLN A 848 17.00 -14.21 -22.79
C GLN A 848 17.09 -15.45 -21.88
N ILE A 849 18.24 -16.09 -21.91
CA ILE A 849 18.59 -17.30 -21.18
C ILE A 849 19.92 -17.00 -20.51
N HIS A 850 20.07 -17.37 -19.24
CA HIS A 850 21.34 -17.21 -18.53
C HIS A 850 22.14 -18.53 -18.59
N GLY A 851 23.46 -18.41 -18.77
CA GLY A 851 24.35 -19.56 -18.85
C GLY A 851 25.81 -19.13 -18.85
N GLY A 852 26.72 -20.11 -18.95
CA GLY A 852 28.17 -19.87 -18.93
C GLY A 852 28.79 -19.82 -17.53
N ALA A 853 27.98 -19.80 -16.47
CA ALA A 853 28.42 -20.02 -15.09
C ALA A 853 27.28 -20.63 -14.27
N ASN A 854 27.60 -21.19 -13.10
CA ASN A 854 26.59 -21.53 -12.10
C ASN A 854 26.48 -20.34 -11.15
N ALA A 855 25.43 -19.53 -11.32
CA ALA A 855 25.21 -18.31 -10.56
C ALA A 855 23.78 -17.83 -10.72
N THR A 856 23.21 -17.24 -9.67
CA THR A 856 21.85 -16.66 -9.75
C THR A 856 21.90 -15.36 -10.57
N PRO A 857 21.14 -15.22 -11.67
CA PRO A 857 21.15 -14.00 -12.49
C PRO A 857 20.30 -12.89 -11.87
N PHE A 858 20.56 -11.64 -12.29
CA PHE A 858 19.57 -10.56 -12.11
C PHE A 858 18.54 -10.60 -13.23
N GLN A 859 17.26 -10.56 -12.87
CA GLN A 859 16.15 -10.49 -13.82
C GLN A 859 15.69 -9.05 -14.03
N THR A 860 15.36 -8.69 -15.27
CA THR A 860 14.78 -7.40 -15.65
C THR A 860 13.74 -7.60 -16.75
N HIS A 861 13.03 -6.53 -17.12
CA HIS A 861 11.97 -6.57 -18.11
C HIS A 861 12.20 -5.52 -19.20
N ILE A 862 12.13 -5.93 -20.48
CA ILE A 862 12.22 -5.00 -21.61
C ILE A 862 10.84 -4.58 -22.10
N ASN A 863 10.47 -3.33 -21.83
CA ASN A 863 9.15 -2.78 -22.19
C ASN A 863 8.83 -2.88 -23.70
N ALA A 864 9.84 -2.73 -24.58
CA ALA A 864 9.65 -2.70 -26.03
C ALA A 864 9.15 -4.04 -26.61
N TYR A 865 9.63 -5.16 -26.07
CA TYR A 865 9.27 -6.51 -26.52
C TYR A 865 8.42 -7.28 -25.51
N ASN A 866 8.28 -6.72 -24.31
CA ASN A 866 7.44 -7.23 -23.25
C ASN A 866 7.80 -8.68 -22.88
N LEU A 867 9.09 -8.88 -22.65
CA LEU A 867 9.72 -10.14 -22.29
C LEU A 867 10.73 -9.89 -21.17
N ASP A 868 10.99 -10.92 -20.38
CA ASP A 868 11.98 -10.88 -19.31
C ASP A 868 13.37 -11.16 -19.88
N LEU A 869 14.36 -10.47 -19.35
CA LEU A 869 15.76 -10.59 -19.69
C LEU A 869 16.56 -10.82 -18.41
N TYR A 870 17.72 -11.45 -18.57
CA TYR A 870 18.70 -11.65 -17.52
C TYR A 870 19.94 -10.82 -17.82
N LEU A 871 20.52 -10.21 -16.79
CA LEU A 871 21.88 -9.71 -16.89
C LEU A 871 22.85 -10.89 -16.92
N ARG A 872 23.85 -10.84 -17.80
CA ARG A 872 24.77 -11.96 -18.01
C ARG A 872 25.56 -12.29 -16.74
N ILE A 873 25.70 -13.59 -16.48
CA ILE A 873 26.58 -14.14 -15.44
C ILE A 873 27.99 -14.45 -15.99
N ALA A 874 28.09 -14.72 -17.29
CA ALA A 874 29.32 -14.93 -18.05
C ALA A 874 29.10 -14.66 -19.56
N PRO A 875 30.11 -14.18 -20.30
CA PRO A 875 30.10 -14.10 -21.77
C PRO A 875 30.41 -15.43 -22.48
N GLU A 876 30.82 -16.49 -21.75
CA GLU A 876 31.32 -17.77 -22.28
C GLU A 876 30.57 -18.31 -23.51
N LEU A 877 29.25 -18.48 -23.41
CA LEU A 877 28.46 -19.10 -24.48
C LEU A 877 28.47 -18.27 -25.79
N TYR A 878 28.60 -16.94 -25.70
CA TYR A 878 28.69 -16.07 -26.87
C TYR A 878 30.10 -16.05 -27.46
N LEU A 879 31.14 -16.11 -26.63
CA LEU A 879 32.53 -16.19 -27.09
C LEU A 879 32.78 -17.52 -27.82
N LYS A 880 32.18 -18.63 -27.34
CA LYS A 880 32.19 -19.92 -28.06
C LYS A 880 31.49 -19.86 -29.41
N ARG A 881 30.36 -19.14 -29.53
CA ARG A 881 29.71 -18.90 -30.83
C ARG A 881 30.61 -18.16 -31.81
N LEU A 882 31.44 -17.22 -31.34
CA LEU A 882 32.43 -16.56 -32.19
C LEU A 882 33.54 -17.52 -32.63
N CYS A 883 33.96 -18.46 -31.78
CA CYS A 883 34.89 -19.51 -32.15
C CYS A 883 34.32 -20.42 -33.26
N VAL A 884 33.03 -20.80 -33.16
CA VAL A 884 32.30 -21.49 -34.25
C VAL A 884 32.28 -20.64 -35.52
N GLY A 885 32.08 -19.33 -35.39
CA GLY A 885 32.14 -18.36 -36.49
C GLY A 885 33.51 -18.22 -37.16
N GLY A 886 34.56 -18.86 -36.62
CA GLY A 886 35.91 -18.87 -37.18
C GLY A 886 36.88 -17.86 -36.54
N VAL A 887 36.53 -17.24 -35.42
CA VAL A 887 37.47 -16.38 -34.67
C VAL A 887 38.40 -17.27 -33.85
N GLU A 888 39.67 -17.36 -34.25
CA GLU A 888 40.63 -18.28 -33.62
C GLU A 888 41.14 -17.81 -32.25
N LYS A 889 41.25 -16.50 -32.02
CA LYS A 889 41.67 -15.93 -30.73
C LYS A 889 40.78 -14.76 -30.36
N VAL A 890 39.98 -14.91 -29.32
CA VAL A 890 39.00 -13.90 -28.91
C VAL A 890 39.07 -13.68 -27.41
N PHE A 891 38.85 -12.45 -26.96
CA PHE A 891 38.68 -12.15 -25.55
C PHE A 891 37.69 -11.03 -25.32
N GLU A 892 37.14 -10.97 -24.12
CA GLU A 892 36.34 -9.85 -23.65
C GLU A 892 36.76 -9.48 -22.23
N ILE A 893 37.02 -8.19 -21.98
CA ILE A 893 37.08 -7.63 -20.63
C ILE A 893 35.82 -6.82 -20.40
N GLY A 894 34.89 -7.37 -19.64
CA GLY A 894 33.56 -6.82 -19.49
C GLY A 894 32.98 -7.05 -18.10
N ARG A 895 31.74 -6.58 -17.91
CA ARG A 895 31.04 -6.72 -16.64
C ARG A 895 30.17 -7.97 -16.61
N ASN A 896 30.19 -8.67 -15.49
CA ASN A 896 29.27 -9.76 -15.16
C ASN A 896 28.46 -9.38 -13.92
N PHE A 897 27.26 -9.95 -13.82
CA PHE A 897 26.29 -9.63 -12.78
C PHE A 897 25.82 -10.92 -12.12
N ARG A 898 26.03 -11.06 -10.81
CA ARG A 898 25.60 -12.22 -10.04
C ARG A 898 24.82 -11.76 -8.82
N ASN A 899 23.60 -12.26 -8.67
CA ASN A 899 22.67 -11.87 -7.61
C ASN A 899 22.95 -12.68 -6.34
N GLU A 900 24.14 -12.47 -5.79
CA GLU A 900 24.73 -13.22 -4.67
C GLU A 900 25.12 -12.27 -3.51
N GLY A 901 25.68 -12.84 -2.44
CA GLY A 901 26.14 -12.08 -1.27
C GLY A 901 27.29 -11.10 -1.57
N VAL A 902 27.44 -10.09 -0.71
CA VAL A 902 28.52 -9.09 -0.80
C VAL A 902 29.50 -9.26 0.36
N ASP A 903 30.76 -9.59 0.07
CA ASP A 903 31.81 -9.77 1.07
C ASP A 903 33.14 -9.05 0.71
N PHE A 904 34.27 -9.55 1.20
CA PHE A 904 35.61 -8.99 0.93
C PHE A 904 36.10 -9.23 -0.50
N SER A 905 35.60 -10.29 -1.16
CA SER A 905 35.99 -10.77 -2.49
C SER A 905 34.85 -10.86 -3.50
N HIS A 906 33.59 -10.73 -3.05
CA HIS A 906 32.38 -10.77 -3.86
C HIS A 906 31.69 -9.40 -3.92
N ASN A 907 31.38 -8.96 -5.14
CA ASN A 907 30.55 -7.80 -5.42
C ASN A 907 29.55 -8.19 -6.52
N PRO A 908 28.25 -7.82 -6.43
CA PRO A 908 27.24 -8.31 -7.37
C PRO A 908 27.49 -7.91 -8.83
N GLU A 909 28.25 -6.83 -9.04
CA GLU A 909 28.73 -6.37 -10.34
C GLU A 909 30.27 -6.39 -10.34
N PHE A 910 30.89 -7.21 -11.17
CA PHE A 910 32.37 -7.34 -11.20
C PHE A 910 32.91 -7.50 -12.62
N THR A 911 34.16 -7.11 -12.80
CA THR A 911 34.89 -7.16 -14.07
C THR A 911 35.59 -8.50 -14.20
N SER A 912 35.30 -9.21 -15.28
CA SER A 912 35.99 -10.45 -15.66
C SER A 912 36.70 -10.26 -17.00
N LEU A 913 37.71 -11.09 -17.21
CA LEU A 913 38.36 -11.30 -18.49
C LEU A 913 38.10 -12.73 -18.90
N GLU A 914 37.46 -12.95 -20.03
CA GLU A 914 37.39 -14.26 -20.65
C GLU A 914 38.13 -14.28 -21.98
N ALA A 915 38.89 -15.33 -22.26
CA ALA A 915 39.65 -15.48 -23.49
C ALA A 915 39.61 -16.91 -24.01
N TYR A 916 39.51 -17.07 -25.33
CA TYR A 916 39.39 -18.36 -26.01
C TYR A 916 40.39 -18.43 -27.18
N GLU A 917 41.13 -19.53 -27.27
CA GLU A 917 42.12 -19.79 -28.30
C GLU A 917 41.86 -21.17 -28.95
N ALA A 918 41.61 -21.17 -30.26
CA ALA A 918 41.50 -22.36 -31.07
C ALA A 918 42.84 -23.12 -31.13
N HIS A 919 42.77 -24.44 -31.23
CA HIS A 919 43.90 -25.36 -31.19
C HIS A 919 44.73 -25.26 -29.90
N SER A 920 44.05 -24.95 -28.79
CA SER A 920 44.62 -24.78 -27.46
C SER A 920 43.96 -25.73 -26.44
N ASP A 921 44.51 -25.77 -25.23
CA ASP A 921 43.99 -26.57 -24.10
C ASP A 921 44.24 -25.87 -22.77
N TYR A 922 43.69 -26.42 -21.68
CA TYR A 922 43.82 -25.84 -20.34
C TYR A 922 45.28 -25.60 -19.90
N LEU A 923 46.25 -26.42 -20.32
CA LEU A 923 47.66 -26.22 -19.94
C LEU A 923 48.27 -25.00 -20.63
N LYS A 924 47.92 -24.73 -21.89
CA LYS A 924 48.32 -23.47 -22.54
C LYS A 924 47.65 -22.26 -21.89
N MET A 925 46.39 -22.39 -21.48
CA MET A 925 45.69 -21.33 -20.75
C MET A 925 46.34 -21.06 -19.37
N LEU A 926 46.91 -22.08 -18.73
CA LEU A 926 47.69 -21.94 -17.49
C LEU A 926 48.89 -21.02 -17.70
N ASP A 927 49.71 -21.30 -18.72
CA ASP A 927 50.87 -20.47 -19.06
C ASP A 927 50.47 -19.04 -19.44
N LEU A 928 49.43 -18.91 -20.27
CA LEU A 928 48.90 -17.61 -20.67
C LEU A 928 48.49 -16.77 -19.45
N THR A 929 47.82 -17.39 -18.48
CA THR A 929 47.32 -16.72 -17.26
C THR A 929 48.47 -16.32 -16.33
N ARG A 930 49.42 -17.22 -16.09
CA ARG A 930 50.62 -16.96 -15.28
C ARG A 930 51.40 -15.77 -15.82
N GLU A 931 51.72 -15.79 -17.12
CA GLU A 931 52.46 -14.72 -17.79
C GLU A 931 51.67 -13.40 -17.78
N MET A 932 50.35 -13.44 -17.96
CA MET A 932 49.50 -12.26 -17.96
C MET A 932 49.50 -11.55 -16.60
N ILE A 933 49.36 -12.32 -15.51
CA ILE A 933 49.36 -11.77 -14.14
C ILE A 933 50.75 -11.25 -13.77
N GLN A 934 51.83 -11.96 -14.12
CA GLN A 934 53.20 -11.49 -13.92
C GLN A 934 53.49 -10.18 -14.68
N ASN A 935 52.96 -10.05 -15.91
CA ASN A 935 53.06 -8.82 -16.69
C ASN A 935 52.26 -7.67 -16.06
N ALA A 936 51.06 -7.95 -15.56
CA ALA A 936 50.25 -6.97 -14.83
C ALA A 936 50.92 -6.48 -13.53
N ALA A 937 51.53 -7.38 -12.76
CA ALA A 937 52.32 -7.02 -11.58
C ALA A 937 53.53 -6.15 -11.94
N THR A 938 54.24 -6.52 -13.02
CA THR A 938 55.36 -5.73 -13.56
C THR A 938 54.92 -4.35 -14.03
N ALA A 939 53.74 -4.23 -14.65
CA ALA A 939 53.19 -2.94 -15.02
C ALA A 939 52.90 -2.07 -13.79
N ALA A 940 52.35 -2.67 -12.71
CA ALA A 940 52.03 -1.96 -11.48
C ALA A 940 53.27 -1.51 -10.68
N TYR A 941 54.29 -2.35 -10.56
CA TYR A 941 55.41 -2.15 -9.63
C TYR A 941 56.80 -2.15 -10.26
N GLY A 942 56.91 -2.33 -11.57
CA GLY A 942 58.18 -2.42 -12.31
C GLY A 942 58.85 -3.80 -12.28
N GLU A 943 58.33 -4.74 -11.48
CA GLU A 943 58.83 -6.09 -11.31
C GLU A 943 57.66 -7.05 -10.96
N PRO A 944 57.79 -8.38 -11.16
CA PRO A 944 56.71 -9.35 -10.94
C PRO A 944 56.53 -9.65 -9.43
N VAL A 945 56.10 -8.65 -8.67
CA VAL A 945 55.86 -8.74 -7.23
C VAL A 945 54.46 -8.28 -6.87
N ILE A 946 53.97 -8.76 -5.73
CA ILE A 946 52.70 -8.34 -5.14
C ILE A 946 52.91 -7.83 -3.72
N ILE A 947 51.95 -7.04 -3.21
CA ILE A 947 52.00 -6.48 -1.85
C ILE A 947 51.15 -7.31 -0.90
N ARG A 948 51.72 -7.67 0.26
CA ARG A 948 51.04 -8.36 1.36
C ARG A 948 51.35 -7.69 2.68
N THR A 949 50.54 -7.97 3.69
CA THR A 949 50.78 -7.50 5.06
C THR A 949 51.24 -8.68 5.91
N ASP A 950 52.34 -8.52 6.64
CA ASP A 950 52.80 -9.54 7.60
C ASP A 950 51.97 -9.53 8.90
N ALA A 951 52.28 -10.44 9.82
CA ALA A 951 51.60 -10.56 11.11
C ALA A 951 51.77 -9.33 12.02
N ASP A 952 52.80 -8.52 11.77
CA ASP A 952 53.11 -7.29 12.52
C ASP A 952 52.50 -6.03 11.87
N GLY A 953 51.79 -6.20 10.74
CA GLY A 953 51.13 -5.11 10.02
C GLY A 953 52.02 -4.39 8.99
N ASN A 954 53.21 -4.90 8.68
CA ASN A 954 54.12 -4.28 7.72
C ASN A 954 53.88 -4.79 6.29
N GLU A 955 54.07 -3.91 5.31
CA GLU A 955 54.05 -4.30 3.90
C GLU A 955 55.26 -5.17 3.53
N VAL A 956 54.99 -6.31 2.93
CA VAL A 956 55.96 -7.27 2.39
C VAL A 956 55.73 -7.42 0.90
N ARG A 957 56.82 -7.33 0.13
CA ARG A 957 56.82 -7.62 -1.31
C ARG A 957 57.07 -9.11 -1.52
N VAL A 958 56.14 -9.78 -2.19
CA VAL A 958 56.24 -11.21 -2.51
C VAL A 958 56.55 -11.36 -4.00
N ASP A 959 57.67 -12.01 -4.32
CA ASP A 959 58.04 -12.36 -5.70
C ASP A 959 57.15 -13.47 -6.24
N ILE A 960 56.48 -13.21 -7.36
CA ILE A 960 55.61 -14.16 -8.07
C ILE A 960 56.17 -14.57 -9.43
N SER A 961 57.45 -14.30 -9.70
CA SER A 961 58.15 -14.69 -10.91
C SER A 961 58.31 -16.21 -11.04
N GLY A 962 58.67 -16.67 -12.25
CA GLY A 962 58.92 -18.08 -12.53
C GLY A 962 57.66 -18.89 -12.78
N GLU A 963 57.75 -20.19 -12.52
CA GLU A 963 56.65 -21.15 -12.63
C GLU A 963 55.93 -21.30 -11.29
N TRP A 964 54.61 -21.53 -11.35
CA TRP A 964 53.77 -21.69 -10.16
C TRP A 964 53.47 -23.17 -9.88
N PRO A 965 53.25 -23.57 -8.61
CA PRO A 965 52.90 -24.94 -8.28
C PRO A 965 51.62 -25.40 -9.00
N VAL A 966 51.63 -26.64 -9.48
CA VAL A 966 50.46 -27.30 -10.07
C VAL A 966 50.14 -28.55 -9.25
N LYS A 967 48.94 -28.61 -8.70
CA LYS A 967 48.45 -29.73 -7.89
C LYS A 967 47.14 -30.27 -8.46
N THR A 968 46.84 -31.54 -8.25
CA THR A 968 45.53 -32.11 -8.62
C THR A 968 44.55 -31.97 -7.45
N VAL A 969 43.27 -31.70 -7.71
CA VAL A 969 42.21 -31.58 -6.68
C VAL A 969 42.20 -32.81 -5.75
N HIS A 970 42.13 -34.00 -6.32
CA HIS A 970 42.13 -35.26 -5.57
C HIS A 970 43.41 -35.47 -4.74
N GLY A 971 44.57 -35.05 -5.26
CA GLY A 971 45.83 -35.11 -4.53
C GLY A 971 45.82 -34.21 -3.28
N VAL A 972 45.29 -33.00 -3.39
CA VAL A 972 45.22 -32.04 -2.27
C VAL A 972 44.21 -32.47 -1.23
N VAL A 973 43.06 -32.97 -1.67
CA VAL A 973 42.06 -33.57 -0.78
C VAL A 973 42.66 -34.79 -0.06
N SER A 974 43.44 -35.63 -0.75
CA SER A 974 44.11 -36.78 -0.13
C SER A 974 45.11 -36.34 0.95
N GLU A 975 45.94 -35.34 0.65
CA GLU A 975 46.89 -34.75 1.60
C GLU A 975 46.18 -34.18 2.83
N GLY A 976 45.09 -33.41 2.61
CA GLY A 976 44.33 -32.77 3.69
C GLY A 976 43.50 -33.74 4.52
N ALA A 977 42.94 -34.78 3.90
CA ALA A 977 42.16 -35.82 4.58
C ALA A 977 43.05 -36.80 5.35
N GLY A 978 44.31 -36.96 4.94
CA GLY A 978 45.24 -37.94 5.50
C GLY A 978 44.98 -39.38 5.04
N GLU A 979 44.17 -39.56 4.00
CA GLU A 979 43.88 -40.83 3.34
C GLU A 979 43.74 -40.63 1.83
N GLU A 980 43.98 -41.67 1.03
CA GLU A 980 43.94 -41.58 -0.43
C GLU A 980 42.49 -41.44 -0.94
N ILE A 981 42.22 -40.36 -1.66
CA ILE A 981 40.93 -40.05 -2.30
C ILE A 981 41.14 -39.97 -3.82
N THR A 982 40.51 -40.88 -4.55
CA THR A 982 40.52 -40.92 -6.02
C THR A 982 39.11 -40.67 -6.61
N PRO A 983 38.97 -40.44 -7.92
CA PRO A 983 37.65 -40.29 -8.56
C PRO A 983 36.72 -41.50 -8.39
N GLU A 984 37.26 -42.69 -8.10
CA GLU A 984 36.52 -43.92 -7.85
C GLU A 984 36.09 -44.11 -6.39
N THR A 985 36.44 -43.17 -5.50
CA THR A 985 36.11 -43.25 -4.07
C THR A 985 34.59 -43.21 -3.88
N PRO A 986 33.98 -44.19 -3.17
CA PRO A 986 32.55 -44.20 -2.93
C PRO A 986 32.09 -42.98 -2.10
N VAL A 987 30.90 -42.44 -2.43
CA VAL A 987 30.26 -41.33 -1.70
C VAL A 987 30.25 -41.54 -0.19
N GLU A 988 29.96 -42.75 0.28
CA GLU A 988 29.86 -43.01 1.73
C GLU A 988 31.21 -42.88 2.45
N THR A 989 32.31 -43.17 1.77
CA THR A 989 33.65 -42.91 2.30
C THR A 989 33.91 -41.41 2.40
N LEU A 990 33.56 -40.65 1.35
CA LEU A 990 33.71 -39.19 1.34
C LEU A 990 32.89 -38.52 2.46
N ARG A 991 31.66 -38.97 2.69
CA ARG A 991 30.82 -38.50 3.80
C ARG A 991 31.44 -38.79 5.16
N ALA A 992 32.05 -39.96 5.34
CA ALA A 992 32.78 -40.28 6.57
C ALA A 992 34.00 -39.35 6.77
N VAL A 993 34.67 -38.95 5.69
CA VAL A 993 35.74 -37.94 5.73
C VAL A 993 35.18 -36.59 6.17
N CYS A 994 34.09 -36.11 5.56
CA CYS A 994 33.43 -34.87 5.95
C CYS A 994 33.03 -34.87 7.43
N HIS A 995 32.40 -35.94 7.93
CA HIS A 995 32.06 -36.07 9.34
C HIS A 995 33.27 -36.06 10.28
N ARG A 996 34.40 -36.67 9.86
CA ARG A 996 35.64 -36.69 10.63
C ARG A 996 36.31 -35.32 10.69
N LEU A 997 36.17 -34.53 9.63
CA LEU A 997 36.79 -33.20 9.48
C LEU A 997 35.85 -32.04 9.86
N ASP A 998 34.62 -32.34 10.29
CA ASP A 998 33.59 -31.36 10.63
C ASP A 998 33.22 -30.42 9.46
N ILE A 999 33.19 -30.98 8.24
CA ILE A 999 32.79 -30.30 7.01
C ILE A 999 31.34 -30.69 6.69
N ASN A 1000 30.48 -29.69 6.49
CA ASN A 1000 29.08 -29.92 6.17
C ASN A 1000 28.93 -30.34 4.69
N TYR A 1001 27.91 -31.15 4.40
CA TYR A 1001 27.58 -31.53 3.03
C TYR A 1001 26.08 -31.79 2.91
N ARG A 1002 25.52 -31.69 1.69
CA ARG A 1002 24.11 -32.04 1.46
C ARG A 1002 23.92 -33.54 1.19
N PRO A 1003 22.88 -34.18 1.73
CA PRO A 1003 22.66 -35.63 1.54
C PRO A 1003 22.44 -36.07 0.08
N ASP A 1004 22.00 -35.17 -0.79
CA ASP A 1004 21.73 -35.42 -2.21
C ASP A 1004 22.94 -35.22 -3.14
N TRP A 1005 24.08 -34.76 -2.60
CA TRP A 1005 25.29 -34.55 -3.39
C TRP A 1005 25.95 -35.84 -3.87
N ASP A 1006 26.53 -35.77 -5.07
CA ASP A 1006 27.34 -36.84 -5.65
C ASP A 1006 28.80 -36.82 -5.14
N ALA A 1007 29.62 -37.78 -5.59
CA ALA A 1007 31.02 -37.88 -5.17
C ALA A 1007 31.83 -36.63 -5.57
N GLY A 1008 31.58 -36.07 -6.76
CA GLY A 1008 32.34 -34.92 -7.26
C GLY A 1008 32.02 -33.64 -6.49
N GLN A 1009 30.75 -33.42 -6.14
CA GLN A 1009 30.32 -32.30 -5.30
C GLN A 1009 30.93 -32.38 -3.91
N ILE A 1010 30.98 -33.56 -3.29
CA ILE A 1010 31.62 -33.73 -1.98
C ILE A 1010 33.14 -33.52 -2.07
N VAL A 1011 33.80 -33.98 -3.14
CA VAL A 1011 35.23 -33.74 -3.36
C VAL A 1011 35.51 -32.25 -3.55
N LEU A 1012 34.64 -31.51 -4.25
CA LEU A 1012 34.76 -30.06 -4.41
C LEU A 1012 34.68 -29.35 -3.05
N GLU A 1013 33.69 -29.67 -2.23
CA GLU A 1013 33.53 -29.12 -0.87
C GLU A 1013 34.76 -29.40 0.03
N LEU A 1014 35.30 -30.63 -0.05
CA LEU A 1014 36.52 -31.00 0.65
C LEU A 1014 37.73 -30.21 0.13
N TYR A 1015 37.81 -29.98 -1.17
CA TYR A 1015 38.87 -29.19 -1.79
C TYR A 1015 38.84 -27.73 -1.34
N GLU A 1016 37.66 -27.12 -1.22
CA GLU A 1016 37.52 -25.73 -0.75
C GLU A 1016 38.15 -25.58 0.65
N HIS A 1017 37.80 -26.46 1.59
CA HIS A 1017 38.27 -26.41 2.97
C HIS A 1017 39.73 -26.88 3.18
N LEU A 1018 40.20 -27.84 2.38
CA LEU A 1018 41.50 -28.49 2.57
C LEU A 1018 42.60 -27.96 1.65
N GLY A 1019 42.22 -27.38 0.52
CA GLY A 1019 43.11 -26.86 -0.50
C GLY A 1019 42.99 -25.35 -0.62
N GLU A 1020 41.84 -24.86 -1.09
CA GLU A 1020 41.63 -23.46 -1.46
C GLU A 1020 41.95 -22.53 -0.28
N ASP A 1021 41.25 -22.67 0.84
CA ASP A 1021 41.38 -21.85 2.06
C ASP A 1021 42.80 -21.76 2.61
N ARG A 1022 43.62 -22.79 2.34
CA ARG A 1022 44.98 -22.93 2.90
C ARG A 1022 46.08 -22.46 1.96
N THR A 1023 45.72 -22.04 0.75
CA THR A 1023 46.67 -21.67 -0.30
C THR A 1023 47.28 -20.30 -0.04
N THR A 1024 48.61 -20.21 0.12
CA THR A 1024 49.32 -18.96 0.46
C THR A 1024 50.18 -18.38 -0.66
N PHE A 1025 50.25 -19.05 -1.82
CA PHE A 1025 51.01 -18.62 -3.00
C PHE A 1025 50.21 -19.01 -4.26
N PRO A 1026 50.29 -18.25 -5.38
CA PRO A 1026 49.56 -18.58 -6.60
C PRO A 1026 49.81 -20.03 -7.01
N THR A 1027 48.76 -20.85 -7.00
CA THR A 1027 48.82 -22.30 -7.21
C THR A 1027 47.69 -22.71 -8.13
N PHE A 1028 48.00 -23.52 -9.14
CA PHE A 1028 47.00 -24.11 -10.03
C PHE A 1028 46.53 -25.44 -9.46
N TYR A 1029 45.22 -25.58 -9.27
CA TYR A 1029 44.56 -26.84 -8.96
C TYR A 1029 43.93 -27.40 -10.22
N THR A 1030 44.24 -28.64 -10.58
CA THR A 1030 43.90 -29.28 -11.85
C THR A 1030 43.07 -30.55 -11.65
N ASP A 1031 42.46 -31.04 -12.72
CA ASP A 1031 41.77 -32.34 -12.78
C ASP A 1031 40.55 -32.41 -11.84
N PHE A 1032 39.64 -31.43 -11.99
CA PHE A 1032 38.38 -31.37 -11.25
C PHE A 1032 37.45 -32.54 -11.59
N PRO A 1033 36.56 -32.97 -10.67
CA PRO A 1033 35.52 -33.94 -10.98
C PRO A 1033 34.67 -33.54 -12.20
N THR A 1034 34.35 -34.51 -13.06
CA THR A 1034 33.57 -34.23 -14.28
C THR A 1034 32.15 -33.74 -13.97
N SER A 1035 31.54 -34.21 -12.87
CA SER A 1035 30.16 -33.85 -12.52
C SER A 1035 29.98 -32.37 -12.15
N THR A 1036 31.03 -31.69 -11.69
CA THR A 1036 31.01 -30.26 -11.34
C THR A 1036 31.50 -29.35 -12.47
N SER A 1037 31.76 -29.91 -13.66
CA SER A 1037 32.38 -29.20 -14.79
C SER A 1037 31.54 -29.35 -16.07
N PRO A 1038 30.34 -28.74 -16.15
CA PRO A 1038 29.35 -29.01 -17.21
C PRO A 1038 29.76 -28.53 -18.62
N LEU A 1039 30.65 -27.54 -18.70
CA LEU A 1039 31.14 -26.95 -19.97
C LEU A 1039 32.55 -27.40 -20.35
N THR A 1040 33.19 -28.23 -19.51
CA THR A 1040 34.59 -28.65 -19.65
C THR A 1040 34.69 -30.03 -20.28
N ARG A 1041 35.63 -30.23 -21.19
CA ARG A 1041 35.93 -31.54 -21.76
C ARG A 1041 36.41 -32.52 -20.67
N ALA A 1042 35.93 -33.76 -20.71
CA ALA A 1042 36.48 -34.84 -19.88
C ALA A 1042 37.97 -35.05 -20.16
N HIS A 1043 38.73 -35.48 -19.15
CA HIS A 1043 40.18 -35.65 -19.28
C HIS A 1043 40.53 -36.71 -20.32
N ARG A 1044 41.50 -36.40 -21.20
CA ARG A 1044 41.87 -37.26 -22.34
C ARG A 1044 42.38 -38.66 -21.96
N SER A 1045 42.84 -38.86 -20.72
CA SER A 1045 43.42 -40.13 -20.25
C SER A 1045 43.02 -40.57 -18.83
N LYS A 1046 42.26 -39.75 -18.08
CA LYS A 1046 41.94 -40.01 -16.66
C LYS A 1046 40.42 -40.02 -16.49
N PRO A 1047 39.79 -41.19 -16.33
CA PRO A 1047 38.34 -41.25 -16.11
C PRO A 1047 37.92 -40.49 -14.84
N GLY A 1048 36.70 -39.94 -14.84
CA GLY A 1048 36.11 -39.27 -13.67
C GLY A 1048 36.49 -37.80 -13.47
N VAL A 1049 37.53 -37.30 -14.15
CA VAL A 1049 37.99 -35.90 -14.05
C VAL A 1049 37.93 -35.16 -15.39
N ALA A 1050 37.87 -33.84 -15.35
CA ALA A 1050 37.81 -32.94 -16.49
C ALA A 1050 39.10 -32.11 -16.63
N GLU A 1051 39.42 -31.67 -17.87
CA GLU A 1051 40.58 -30.82 -18.15
C GLU A 1051 40.29 -29.36 -17.77
N ARG A 1052 40.20 -29.13 -16.46
CA ARG A 1052 39.97 -27.83 -15.83
C ARG A 1052 41.08 -27.53 -14.85
N TRP A 1053 41.42 -26.25 -14.71
CA TRP A 1053 42.13 -25.77 -13.53
C TRP A 1053 41.48 -24.53 -12.93
N ASP A 1054 41.64 -24.38 -11.62
CA ASP A 1054 41.35 -23.14 -10.89
C ASP A 1054 42.68 -22.62 -10.33
N LEU A 1055 42.91 -21.31 -10.45
CA LEU A 1055 44.08 -20.62 -9.94
C LEU A 1055 43.71 -19.97 -8.60
N VAL A 1056 44.37 -20.38 -7.52
CA VAL A 1056 44.09 -19.85 -6.18
C VAL A 1056 45.32 -19.16 -5.62
N ALA A 1057 45.11 -18.06 -4.92
CA ALA A 1057 46.16 -17.36 -4.19
C ALA A 1057 45.61 -16.69 -2.92
N TRP A 1058 46.20 -16.96 -1.75
CA TRP A 1058 45.74 -16.46 -0.45
C TRP A 1058 44.27 -16.79 -0.14
N GLY A 1059 43.85 -18.04 -0.41
CA GLY A 1059 42.47 -18.47 -0.19
C GLY A 1059 41.43 -17.81 -1.10
N VAL A 1060 41.88 -17.23 -2.22
CA VAL A 1060 40.99 -16.59 -3.21
C VAL A 1060 41.23 -17.20 -4.58
N GLU A 1061 40.20 -17.79 -5.17
CA GLU A 1061 40.18 -18.19 -6.57
C GLU A 1061 40.29 -16.96 -7.49
N LEU A 1062 41.33 -16.85 -8.31
CA LEU A 1062 41.55 -15.74 -9.23
C LEU A 1062 40.90 -15.95 -10.59
N GLY A 1063 40.67 -17.20 -10.96
CA GLY A 1063 40.11 -17.57 -12.25
C GLY A 1063 40.28 -19.06 -12.54
N THR A 1064 39.69 -19.47 -13.64
CA THR A 1064 39.58 -20.86 -14.08
C THR A 1064 39.84 -20.97 -15.57
N ALA A 1065 40.23 -22.14 -16.05
CA ALA A 1065 40.31 -22.41 -17.48
C ALA A 1065 40.10 -23.87 -17.83
N TYR A 1066 39.67 -24.09 -19.07
CA TYR A 1066 39.19 -25.35 -19.57
C TYR A 1066 39.85 -25.72 -20.91
N THR A 1067 39.96 -27.02 -21.15
CA THR A 1067 39.80 -27.51 -22.52
C THR A 1067 38.30 -27.55 -22.79
N GLU A 1068 37.84 -26.76 -23.74
CA GLU A 1068 36.40 -26.57 -23.96
C GLU A 1068 35.71 -27.84 -24.45
N LEU A 1069 34.49 -28.09 -23.94
CA LEU A 1069 33.64 -29.13 -24.48
C LEU A 1069 33.05 -28.69 -25.82
N THR A 1070 33.57 -29.26 -26.91
CA THR A 1070 33.12 -28.93 -28.28
C THR A 1070 32.20 -29.99 -28.90
N ASP A 1071 31.97 -31.11 -28.21
CA ASP A 1071 31.04 -32.16 -28.64
C ASP A 1071 29.59 -31.74 -28.32
N PRO A 1072 28.76 -31.42 -29.34
CA PRO A 1072 27.40 -30.93 -29.12
C PRO A 1072 26.48 -31.99 -28.48
N VAL A 1073 26.76 -33.28 -28.68
CA VAL A 1073 25.92 -34.37 -28.15
C VAL A 1073 26.14 -34.52 -26.66
N GLU A 1074 27.41 -34.54 -26.23
CA GLU A 1074 27.78 -34.55 -24.81
C GLU A 1074 27.35 -33.24 -24.13
N GLN A 1075 27.55 -32.08 -24.78
CA GLN A 1075 27.15 -30.80 -24.22
C GLN A 1075 25.64 -30.71 -23.98
N ARG A 1076 24.82 -31.21 -24.92
CA ARG A 1076 23.36 -31.30 -24.77
C ARG A 1076 22.98 -32.14 -23.57
N LYS A 1077 23.63 -33.29 -23.36
CA LYS A 1077 23.37 -34.15 -22.21
C LYS A 1077 23.61 -33.40 -20.89
N ARG A 1078 24.75 -32.70 -20.77
CA ARG A 1078 25.12 -31.95 -19.55
C ARG A 1078 24.21 -30.77 -19.28
N LEU A 1079 23.86 -29.98 -20.30
CA LEU A 1079 22.92 -28.87 -20.13
C LEU A 1079 21.50 -29.36 -19.82
N THR A 1080 21.09 -30.53 -20.34
CA THR A 1080 19.80 -31.14 -19.97
C THR A 1080 19.79 -31.55 -18.50
N GLU A 1081 20.88 -32.15 -18.01
CA GLU A 1081 21.03 -32.50 -16.58
C GLU A 1081 20.99 -31.24 -15.69
N GLN A 1082 21.69 -30.17 -16.06
CA GLN A 1082 21.63 -28.88 -15.35
C GLN A 1082 20.23 -28.25 -15.38
N SER A 1083 19.55 -28.26 -16.53
CA SER A 1083 18.20 -27.71 -16.66
C SER A 1083 17.17 -28.49 -15.81
N ILE A 1084 17.37 -29.79 -15.60
CA ILE A 1084 16.55 -30.60 -14.68
C ILE A 1084 16.80 -30.17 -13.23
N LEU A 1085 18.05 -29.86 -12.85
CA LEU A 1085 18.37 -29.32 -11.51
C LEU A 1085 17.71 -27.95 -11.31
N ALA A 1086 17.76 -27.07 -12.31
CA ALA A 1086 17.09 -25.78 -12.29
C ALA A 1086 15.57 -25.93 -12.10
N ALA A 1087 14.94 -26.86 -12.85
CA ALA A 1087 13.52 -27.20 -12.69
C ALA A 1087 13.21 -27.84 -11.32
N GLY A 1088 14.20 -28.46 -10.68
CA GLY A 1088 14.15 -29.00 -9.32
C GLY A 1088 14.29 -27.95 -8.21
N GLY A 1089 14.49 -26.67 -8.56
CA GLY A 1089 14.56 -25.55 -7.63
C GLY A 1089 15.97 -25.07 -7.29
N ASP A 1090 17.00 -25.47 -8.05
CA ASP A 1090 18.34 -24.91 -7.94
C ASP A 1090 18.44 -23.59 -8.74
N PRO A 1091 18.53 -22.41 -8.09
CA PRO A 1091 18.54 -21.12 -8.78
C PRO A 1091 19.86 -20.80 -9.50
N GLU A 1092 20.93 -21.56 -9.24
CA GLU A 1092 22.25 -21.35 -9.85
C GLU A 1092 22.50 -22.24 -11.06
N ALA A 1093 21.68 -23.28 -11.25
CA ALA A 1093 21.85 -24.24 -12.33
C ALA A 1093 21.55 -23.61 -13.71
N MET A 1094 22.36 -23.97 -14.71
CA MET A 1094 22.24 -23.42 -16.06
C MET A 1094 20.93 -23.84 -16.76
N GLU A 1095 20.36 -22.90 -17.52
CA GLU A 1095 19.27 -23.17 -18.44
C GLU A 1095 19.75 -23.81 -19.76
N LEU A 1096 18.86 -24.55 -20.42
CA LEU A 1096 19.15 -25.18 -21.70
C LEU A 1096 19.12 -24.15 -22.85
N ASP A 1097 20.28 -23.73 -23.33
CA ASP A 1097 20.42 -22.83 -24.49
C ASP A 1097 20.48 -23.64 -25.81
N GLU A 1098 19.33 -23.76 -26.48
CA GLU A 1098 19.22 -24.48 -27.76
C GLU A 1098 19.97 -23.78 -28.91
N ASP A 1099 20.08 -22.45 -28.89
CA ASP A 1099 20.82 -21.71 -29.92
C ASP A 1099 22.33 -21.95 -29.78
N PHE A 1100 22.83 -22.04 -28.55
CA PHE A 1100 24.22 -22.42 -28.28
C PHE A 1100 24.53 -23.84 -28.76
N LEU A 1101 23.64 -24.81 -28.45
CA LEU A 1101 23.80 -26.18 -28.93
C LEU A 1101 23.78 -26.25 -30.45
N GLN A 1102 22.87 -25.53 -31.09
CA GLN A 1102 22.83 -25.41 -32.55
C GLN A 1102 24.15 -24.83 -33.10
N ALA A 1103 24.74 -23.82 -32.45
CA ALA A 1103 26.04 -23.29 -32.85
C ALA A 1103 27.15 -24.35 -32.76
N LEU A 1104 27.21 -25.14 -31.69
CA LEU A 1104 28.19 -26.23 -31.57
C LEU A 1104 28.01 -27.33 -32.63
N GLU A 1105 26.77 -27.57 -33.09
CA GLU A 1105 26.47 -28.49 -34.19
C GLU A 1105 27.05 -28.02 -35.55
N TYR A 1106 27.33 -26.72 -35.71
CA TYR A 1106 28.11 -26.18 -36.85
C TYR A 1106 29.63 -26.40 -36.72
N ALA A 1107 30.06 -27.07 -35.65
CA ALA A 1107 31.42 -27.43 -35.30
C ALA A 1107 32.27 -26.27 -34.77
N MET A 1108 32.60 -26.34 -33.47
CA MET A 1108 33.62 -25.53 -32.83
C MET A 1108 34.99 -26.23 -32.90
N PRO A 1109 36.09 -25.54 -33.27
CA PRO A 1109 37.42 -26.14 -33.21
C PRO A 1109 37.80 -26.49 -31.76
N PRO A 1110 38.70 -27.47 -31.52
CA PRO A 1110 39.21 -27.72 -30.17
C PRO A 1110 39.84 -26.44 -29.61
N THR A 1111 39.34 -25.96 -28.48
CA THR A 1111 39.66 -24.63 -27.95
C THR A 1111 40.05 -24.74 -26.48
N GLY A 1112 41.03 -23.94 -26.06
CA GLY A 1112 41.26 -23.64 -24.65
C GLY A 1112 40.60 -22.31 -24.32
N GLY A 1113 39.82 -22.26 -23.25
CA GLY A 1113 39.18 -21.03 -22.77
C GLY A 1113 39.52 -20.79 -21.31
N LEU A 1114 39.62 -19.52 -20.93
CA LEU A 1114 39.87 -19.08 -19.55
C LEU A 1114 38.91 -17.97 -19.15
N GLY A 1115 38.63 -17.89 -17.85
CA GLY A 1115 37.94 -16.80 -17.20
C GLY A 1115 38.69 -16.35 -15.94
N VAL A 1116 39.05 -15.08 -15.86
CA VAL A 1116 39.83 -14.49 -14.76
C VAL A 1116 39.09 -13.30 -14.19
N GLY A 1117 38.93 -13.28 -12.86
CA GLY A 1117 38.38 -12.14 -12.14
C GLY A 1117 39.37 -10.99 -12.13
N VAL A 1118 39.16 -9.96 -12.96
CA VAL A 1118 40.06 -8.79 -13.04
C VAL A 1118 40.15 -8.08 -11.70
N ASP A 1119 39.03 -7.97 -10.99
CA ASP A 1119 38.99 -7.41 -9.64
C ASP A 1119 39.89 -8.21 -8.67
N ARG A 1120 39.79 -9.54 -8.70
CA ARG A 1120 40.59 -10.43 -7.85
C ARG A 1120 42.08 -10.38 -8.21
N VAL A 1121 42.45 -10.21 -9.48
CA VAL A 1121 43.85 -9.95 -9.89
C VAL A 1121 44.35 -8.62 -9.35
N VAL A 1122 43.53 -7.56 -9.39
CA VAL A 1122 43.91 -6.27 -8.79
C VAL A 1122 44.09 -6.40 -7.28
N MET A 1123 43.19 -7.11 -6.59
CA MET A 1123 43.32 -7.43 -5.15
C MET A 1123 44.61 -8.23 -4.88
N LEU A 1124 44.91 -9.23 -5.72
CA LEU A 1124 46.14 -10.00 -5.60
C LEU A 1124 47.36 -9.07 -5.66
N ILE A 1125 47.44 -8.19 -6.66
CA ILE A 1125 48.59 -7.32 -6.89
C ILE A 1125 48.74 -6.29 -5.76
N THR A 1126 47.65 -5.63 -5.38
CA THR A 1126 47.69 -4.52 -4.41
C THR A 1126 47.60 -4.95 -2.95
N GLY A 1127 47.11 -6.16 -2.67
CA GLY A 1127 46.83 -6.62 -1.30
C GLY A 1127 45.59 -6.00 -0.67
N GLN A 1128 44.77 -5.30 -1.46
CA GLN A 1128 43.58 -4.57 -0.99
C GLN A 1128 42.31 -5.38 -1.22
N SER A 1129 41.23 -5.05 -0.51
CA SER A 1129 39.92 -5.71 -0.69
C SER A 1129 39.25 -5.32 -2.01
N ILE A 1130 38.22 -6.08 -2.46
CA ILE A 1130 37.47 -5.75 -3.69
C ILE A 1130 36.86 -4.35 -3.59
N ARG A 1131 36.33 -3.99 -2.41
CA ARG A 1131 35.69 -2.70 -2.12
C ARG A 1131 36.68 -1.54 -2.21
N GLU A 1132 37.95 -1.76 -1.89
CA GLU A 1132 39.01 -0.75 -2.01
C GLU A 1132 39.59 -0.66 -3.42
N SER A 1133 39.49 -1.75 -4.20
CA SER A 1133 39.93 -1.77 -5.60
C SER A 1133 38.93 -1.09 -6.54
N LEU A 1134 37.64 -1.11 -6.21
CA LEU A 1134 36.58 -0.52 -7.02
C LEU A 1134 36.48 1.00 -6.78
N ALA A 1135 36.07 1.72 -7.83
CA ALA A 1135 35.77 3.15 -7.71
C ALA A 1135 34.47 3.36 -6.92
N PHE A 1136 33.41 2.61 -7.22
CA PHE A 1136 32.13 2.74 -6.54
C PHE A 1136 31.55 1.35 -6.24
N PRO A 1137 31.93 0.73 -5.11
CA PRO A 1137 31.33 -0.53 -4.67
C PRO A 1137 29.87 -0.31 -4.29
N LEU A 1138 29.04 -1.35 -4.45
CA LEU A 1138 27.65 -1.30 -3.99
C LEU A 1138 27.62 -1.27 -2.45
N ALA A 1139 26.92 -0.30 -1.89
CA ALA A 1139 26.69 -0.19 -0.44
C ALA A 1139 25.20 -0.36 -0.13
N LYS A 1140 24.89 -1.03 0.98
CA LYS A 1140 23.51 -1.16 1.47
C LYS A 1140 22.90 0.25 1.69
N PRO A 1141 21.67 0.56 1.25
CA PRO A 1141 21.03 1.83 1.56
C PRO A 1141 20.94 2.07 3.07
N GLN A 1142 20.91 3.33 3.52
CA GLN A 1142 20.53 3.64 4.89
C GLN A 1142 19.00 3.59 4.97
N ASP A 1143 18.45 3.03 6.04
CA ASP A 1143 17.03 3.15 6.35
C ASP A 1143 16.75 4.63 6.61
N THR A 1144 16.22 5.33 5.61
CA THR A 1144 15.89 6.76 5.67
C THR A 1144 14.60 7.03 6.41
#